data_AF-A0A9E1EXD2-F1
#
_entry.id   AF-A0A9E1EXD2-F1
#
_cell.length_a   1.000
_cell.length_b   1.000
_cell.length_c   1.000
_cell.angle_alpha   90.00
_cell.angle_beta   90.00
_cell.angle_gamma   90.00
#
_symmetry.space_group_name_H-M   'P 1'
#
loop_
_entity.id
_entity.type
_entity.pdbx_description
1 polymer ?
#
loop_
_entity_poly.entity_id
_entity_poly.type
_entity_poly.pdbx_seq_one_letter_code
_entity_poly.pdbx_strand_id
1 'polypeptide(L)'
;MKQTYRRFCAVLLILCLLCGCAAEKEVTVISLPGEEKMAVEEQNAPEATPTAVRGKTGEEAYHLELQKCVPENLSGITALTVLGDTIIAGGQTETGPSLVSFPIEGGETKTLDVPEGADYLYALCENPGGGFYLLSGTLPAGYLDERGNFTFLSGDPEGNLALARYDENFKRQETTPFEKQYTESSARFFQMIKTDGGFALVSASMLVWLDDSGAETARQELDPNDGWAFAAMQERDGILFVLTRDLFCGEAPELRAFDAKTLTPLEVQTLPLGTAGLGPGEDGTFLLTNSDGLSGYDLASGKVQTIASWRELGAQADAEQIFRTDGGYVLFSPNEAALTLVLWKAGAGSAKQVLTLAVAADCPVWYEFTQLFEYFNLSQQEYQIDYTIYSDSPYGDAEPMDVLRTKIMAGQSPDLFAFYSDGNQAPPLAPRAVCADLRELLPDVTEDSLLPGLFDVLTQDGALYVLPLTVRVDTLIMPSNLIDSPGVTLEDLETAREKIPGDWVPVDSWNTPGNLFGLTAAFCIGRFVDRETGTCRFETQEFIDILDWCKNWGGDGSTPEAPEKTLMKLGWISSLSWLASREDIAKEWFDGAGYTYAGYPVGEGGSAYLVLTSLGVSTSCQNLAGAKAFLAYCFSGKQESGLPANMEVLREELAQYKAGNRTDWYGEVENISEADEAKFLELLSSVTVLEGMDQALENILSEEADAYFAGAATAQQAAKIIQSRASLYLQEQYPGA
;
A
#
# COMPACT_ATOMS: atom_id res chain seq x y z
N MET A 1 -19.45 -19.68 -13.57
CA MET A 1 -18.39 -19.00 -12.82
C MET A 1 -18.42 -17.47 -12.94
N LYS A 2 -18.54 -16.85 -14.14
CA LYS A 2 -18.61 -15.37 -14.30
C LYS A 2 -19.76 -14.64 -13.55
N GLN A 3 -20.86 -15.32 -13.23
CA GLN A 3 -22.03 -14.71 -12.57
C GLN A 3 -21.94 -14.71 -11.04
N THR A 4 -21.20 -15.65 -10.46
CA THR A 4 -21.00 -15.75 -9.00
C THR A 4 -19.87 -14.81 -8.55
N TYR A 5 -18.84 -14.63 -9.38
CA TYR A 5 -17.75 -13.67 -9.16
C TYR A 5 -18.22 -12.22 -9.26
N ARG A 6 -19.10 -11.89 -10.22
CA ARG A 6 -19.76 -10.56 -10.28
C ARG A 6 -20.60 -10.24 -9.05
N ARG A 7 -21.19 -11.26 -8.41
CA ARG A 7 -21.93 -11.09 -7.13
C ARG A 7 -20.98 -10.90 -5.96
N PHE A 8 -19.79 -11.51 -5.99
CA PHE A 8 -18.77 -11.33 -4.96
C PHE A 8 -18.14 -9.93 -5.01
N CYS A 9 -17.77 -9.43 -6.20
CA CYS A 9 -17.27 -8.06 -6.36
C CYS A 9 -18.37 -7.00 -6.11
N ALA A 10 -19.63 -7.27 -6.48
CA ALA A 10 -20.74 -6.39 -6.15
C ALA A 10 -21.03 -6.35 -4.64
N VAL A 11 -20.86 -7.46 -3.93
CA VAL A 11 -21.00 -7.50 -2.46
C VAL A 11 -19.83 -6.79 -1.77
N LEU A 12 -18.60 -6.88 -2.30
CA LEU A 12 -17.47 -6.10 -1.79
C LEU A 12 -17.63 -4.59 -2.02
N LEU A 13 -18.10 -4.18 -3.20
CA LEU A 13 -18.43 -2.78 -3.50
C LEU A 13 -19.62 -2.26 -2.68
N ILE A 14 -20.62 -3.09 -2.41
CA ILE A 14 -21.76 -2.74 -1.54
C ILE A 14 -21.33 -2.69 -0.06
N LEU A 15 -20.36 -3.50 0.38
CA LEU A 15 -19.77 -3.42 1.72
C LEU A 15 -18.91 -2.15 1.90
N CYS A 16 -18.23 -1.69 0.85
CA CYS A 16 -17.54 -0.38 0.86
C CYS A 16 -18.50 0.81 0.82
N LEU A 17 -19.70 0.66 0.26
CA LEU A 17 -20.73 1.72 0.21
C LEU A 17 -21.68 1.74 1.44
N LEU A 18 -21.73 0.68 2.26
CA LEU A 18 -22.64 0.57 3.41
C LEU A 18 -21.97 0.74 4.78
N CYS A 19 -20.68 1.07 4.86
CA CYS A 19 -20.02 1.35 6.14
C CYS A 19 -20.25 2.77 6.70
N GLY A 20 -21.06 3.60 6.02
CA GLY A 20 -21.53 4.88 6.55
C GLY A 20 -22.78 4.74 7.41
N CYS A 21 -22.68 4.12 8.59
CA CYS A 21 -23.68 4.21 9.67
C CYS A 21 -23.15 3.54 10.95
N ALA A 22 -22.34 4.24 11.74
CA ALA A 22 -22.07 3.87 13.12
C ALA A 22 -22.33 5.08 14.02
N ALA A 23 -23.24 4.88 14.98
CA ALA A 23 -23.76 5.91 15.87
C ALA A 23 -22.66 6.57 16.73
N GLU A 24 -22.74 7.89 16.84
CA GLU A 24 -21.92 8.72 17.72
C GLU A 24 -21.97 8.23 19.17
N LYS A 25 -20.79 8.05 19.78
CA LYS A 25 -20.65 8.00 21.23
C LYS A 25 -20.04 9.32 21.70
N GLU A 26 -20.82 10.06 22.49
CA GLU A 26 -20.37 11.25 23.21
C GLU A 26 -19.10 10.95 24.03
N VAL A 27 -18.00 11.64 23.71
CA VAL A 27 -16.81 11.69 24.56
C VAL A 27 -17.05 12.73 25.65
N THR A 28 -17.27 12.27 26.88
CA THR A 28 -17.49 13.15 28.04
C THR A 28 -16.15 13.66 28.56
N VAL A 29 -15.92 14.97 28.43
CA VAL A 29 -14.82 15.68 29.10
C VAL A 29 -15.14 15.76 30.59
N ILE A 30 -14.35 15.10 31.44
CA ILE A 30 -14.43 15.24 32.91
C ILE A 30 -13.09 15.75 33.43
N SER A 31 -13.14 16.90 34.11
CA SER A 31 -12.02 17.49 34.85
C SER A 31 -11.86 16.82 36.24
N LEU A 32 -10.59 16.63 36.64
CA LEU A 32 -10.09 15.95 37.84
C LEU A 32 -10.63 16.48 39.18
N PRO A 33 -10.58 15.67 40.27
CA PRO A 33 -9.44 15.81 41.20
C PRO A 33 -8.95 14.51 41.89
N GLY A 34 -7.64 14.49 42.23
CA GLY A 34 -7.15 13.89 43.48
C GLY A 34 -6.31 12.62 43.36
N GLU A 35 -5.02 12.74 43.69
CA GLU A 35 -4.01 11.68 43.81
C GLU A 35 -4.43 10.50 44.70
N GLU A 36 -4.05 9.28 44.32
CA GLU A 36 -3.28 8.38 45.20
C GLU A 36 -2.58 7.28 44.39
N LYS A 37 -1.26 7.18 44.58
CA LYS A 37 -0.34 6.25 43.91
C LYS A 37 -0.61 4.80 44.32
N MET A 38 -0.67 3.90 43.35
CA MET A 38 -0.31 2.49 43.56
C MET A 38 0.60 2.02 42.44
N ALA A 39 1.78 1.54 42.86
CA ALA A 39 2.83 1.00 42.00
C ALA A 39 2.36 -0.27 41.28
N VAL A 40 2.68 -0.37 39.99
CA VAL A 40 2.60 -1.61 39.21
C VAL A 40 4.01 -1.90 38.70
N GLU A 41 4.42 -3.14 38.91
CA GLU A 41 5.74 -3.70 38.63
C GLU A 41 6.09 -3.64 37.14
N GLU A 42 7.26 -3.07 36.82
CA GLU A 42 7.94 -3.19 35.53
C GLU A 42 8.31 -4.66 35.28
N GLN A 43 7.67 -5.28 34.28
CA GLN A 43 8.22 -6.48 33.64
C GLN A 43 9.17 -6.02 32.52
N ASN A 44 10.46 -5.99 32.85
CA ASN A 44 11.53 -5.78 31.89
C ASN A 44 11.53 -6.87 30.81
N ALA A 45 11.45 -6.47 29.55
CA ALA A 45 11.81 -7.29 28.39
C ALA A 45 13.31 -7.63 28.46
N PRO A 46 13.75 -8.83 28.07
CA PRO A 46 15.16 -9.18 28.13
C PRO A 46 15.92 -8.53 26.97
N GLU A 47 16.90 -7.70 27.31
CA GLU A 47 17.94 -7.21 26.40
C GLU A 47 18.58 -8.38 25.65
N ALA A 48 18.49 -8.36 24.32
CA ALA A 48 19.21 -9.30 23.47
C ALA A 48 20.72 -9.08 23.64
N THR A 49 21.41 -10.08 24.21
CA THR A 49 22.88 -10.09 24.30
C THR A 49 23.44 -10.86 23.10
N PRO A 50 24.33 -10.29 22.27
CA PRO A 50 24.91 -10.99 21.14
C PRO A 50 25.92 -12.03 21.64
N THR A 51 25.67 -13.31 21.33
CA THR A 51 26.58 -14.43 21.63
C THR A 51 26.49 -15.40 20.46
N ALA A 52 27.53 -15.88 19.75
CA ALA A 52 28.97 -15.63 19.82
C ALA A 52 29.65 -16.02 18.48
N VAL A 53 30.62 -15.20 18.09
CA VAL A 53 31.96 -15.50 17.52
C VAL A 53 32.20 -16.90 16.93
N ARG A 54 32.39 -16.96 15.59
CA ARG A 54 33.11 -18.06 14.92
C ARG A 54 34.60 -17.72 14.87
N GLY A 55 35.40 -18.43 15.64
CA GLY A 55 36.82 -18.12 15.85
C GLY A 55 37.70 -18.28 14.61
N LYS A 56 38.31 -17.18 14.18
CA LYS A 56 39.72 -17.11 13.71
C LYS A 56 40.33 -15.81 14.25
N THR A 57 41.58 -15.91 14.67
CA THR A 57 42.38 -14.89 15.37
C THR A 57 42.35 -13.51 14.70
N GLY A 58 41.87 -12.51 15.46
CA GLY A 58 41.72 -11.10 15.06
C GLY A 58 40.23 -10.72 14.99
N GLU A 59 39.63 -10.30 16.12
CA GLU A 59 38.21 -9.95 16.19
C GLU A 59 37.94 -8.65 15.40
N GLU A 60 37.76 -8.78 14.10
CA GLU A 60 36.93 -7.85 13.34
C GLU A 60 35.48 -8.06 13.81
N ALA A 61 34.83 -7.00 14.29
CA ALA A 61 33.41 -7.06 14.62
C ALA A 61 32.62 -7.31 13.32
N TYR A 62 31.52 -8.07 13.40
CA TYR A 62 30.62 -8.30 12.27
C TYR A 62 29.20 -7.91 12.67
N HIS A 63 28.42 -7.44 11.70
CA HIS A 63 26.99 -7.16 11.84
C HIS A 63 26.24 -7.60 10.56
N LEU A 64 24.92 -7.75 10.65
CA LEU A 64 24.09 -8.06 9.50
C LEU A 64 23.62 -6.78 8.81
N GLU A 65 23.62 -6.79 7.48
CA GLU A 65 22.98 -5.77 6.65
C GLU A 65 21.98 -6.44 5.70
N LEU A 66 20.84 -5.76 5.49
CA LEU A 66 19.87 -6.14 4.46
C LEU A 66 20.14 -5.36 3.17
N GLN A 67 20.10 -6.06 2.05
CA GLN A 67 20.27 -5.49 0.72
C GLN A 67 19.24 -6.10 -0.25
N LYS A 68 18.73 -5.30 -1.18
CA LYS A 68 17.89 -5.78 -2.30
C LYS A 68 18.77 -5.93 -3.54
N CYS A 69 18.69 -7.06 -4.22
CA CYS A 69 19.46 -7.35 -5.43
C CYS A 69 18.50 -7.62 -6.59
N VAL A 70 18.51 -6.75 -7.60
CA VAL A 70 17.76 -6.95 -8.85
C VAL A 70 18.70 -7.63 -9.85
N PRO A 71 18.44 -8.88 -10.26
CA PRO A 71 19.27 -9.55 -11.26
C PRO A 71 19.21 -8.81 -12.60
N GLU A 72 20.36 -8.55 -13.21
CA GLU A 72 20.38 -7.92 -14.53
C GLU A 72 19.65 -8.80 -15.56
N ASN A 73 18.86 -8.16 -16.41
CA ASN A 73 18.11 -8.76 -17.53
C ASN A 73 16.85 -9.57 -17.17
N LEU A 74 16.45 -9.67 -15.90
CA LEU A 74 15.17 -10.30 -15.54
C LEU A 74 14.13 -9.23 -15.15
N SER A 75 12.89 -9.37 -15.64
CA SER A 75 11.75 -8.55 -15.21
C SER A 75 11.03 -9.14 -13.99
N GLY A 76 11.19 -10.44 -13.74
CA GLY A 76 10.69 -11.12 -12.54
C GLY A 76 11.35 -12.48 -12.35
N ILE A 77 11.62 -12.86 -11.10
CA ILE A 77 12.35 -14.07 -10.76
C ILE A 77 11.37 -15.18 -10.41
N THR A 78 11.37 -16.27 -11.18
CA THR A 78 10.43 -17.38 -10.99
C THR A 78 11.08 -18.62 -10.36
N ALA A 79 12.40 -18.74 -10.48
CA ALA A 79 13.16 -19.86 -9.95
C ALA A 79 14.52 -19.39 -9.39
N LEU A 80 14.97 -19.99 -8.29
CA LEU A 80 16.24 -19.68 -7.66
C LEU A 80 16.92 -20.92 -7.08
N THR A 81 18.25 -20.99 -7.18
CA THR A 81 19.06 -21.84 -6.31
C THR A 81 20.37 -21.13 -5.99
N VAL A 82 20.99 -21.50 -4.86
CA VAL A 82 22.27 -20.94 -4.42
C VAL A 82 23.32 -22.06 -4.40
N LEU A 83 24.48 -21.81 -5.00
CA LEU A 83 25.60 -22.74 -5.12
C LEU A 83 26.87 -22.08 -4.56
N GLY A 84 27.20 -22.35 -3.29
CA GLY A 84 28.24 -21.63 -2.57
C GLY A 84 27.98 -20.11 -2.59
N ASP A 85 28.89 -19.33 -3.16
CA ASP A 85 28.78 -17.87 -3.26
C ASP A 85 28.12 -17.38 -4.57
N THR A 86 27.52 -18.28 -5.36
CA THR A 86 26.88 -17.96 -6.64
C THR A 86 25.39 -18.20 -6.59
N ILE A 87 24.60 -17.20 -7.02
CA ILE A 87 23.16 -17.31 -7.23
C ILE A 87 22.92 -17.71 -8.68
N ILE A 88 22.01 -18.67 -8.88
CA ILE A 88 21.42 -18.99 -10.18
C ILE A 88 19.95 -18.60 -10.12
N ALA A 89 19.53 -17.69 -11.01
CA ALA A 89 18.16 -17.18 -11.07
C ALA A 89 17.57 -17.42 -12.46
N GLY A 90 16.35 -17.95 -12.51
CA GLY A 90 15.54 -18.08 -13.71
C GLY A 90 14.34 -17.16 -13.64
N GLY A 91 13.96 -16.58 -14.77
CA GLY A 91 12.84 -15.65 -14.82
C GLY A 91 12.43 -15.29 -16.25
N GLN A 92 11.60 -14.27 -16.37
CA GLN A 92 11.16 -13.71 -17.65
C GLN A 92 11.95 -12.46 -18.03
N THR A 93 11.98 -12.19 -19.32
CA THR A 93 12.51 -10.97 -19.95
C THR A 93 11.52 -10.49 -21.01
N GLU A 94 11.72 -9.30 -21.57
CA GLU A 94 10.94 -8.81 -22.73
C GLU A 94 11.01 -9.72 -23.97
N THR A 95 11.95 -10.68 -24.00
CA THR A 95 12.17 -11.56 -25.17
C THR A 95 11.90 -13.04 -24.87
N GLY A 96 11.35 -13.34 -23.67
CA GLY A 96 11.08 -14.69 -23.19
C GLY A 96 11.96 -15.09 -21.99
N PRO A 97 11.97 -16.39 -21.62
CA PRO A 97 12.61 -16.85 -20.40
C PRO A 97 14.14 -16.78 -20.47
N SER A 98 14.75 -16.40 -19.37
CA SER A 98 16.20 -16.29 -19.23
C SER A 98 16.69 -16.90 -17.92
N LEU A 99 17.89 -17.46 -17.99
CA LEU A 99 18.59 -18.07 -16.86
C LEU A 99 19.92 -17.33 -16.69
N VAL A 100 20.19 -16.83 -15.49
CA VAL A 100 21.38 -16.05 -15.18
C VAL A 100 22.11 -16.59 -13.95
N SER A 101 23.40 -16.31 -13.88
CA SER A 101 24.24 -16.57 -12.72
C SER A 101 25.02 -15.31 -12.33
N PHE A 102 25.12 -15.05 -11.03
CA PHE A 102 25.86 -13.91 -10.51
C PHE A 102 26.37 -14.16 -9.07
N PRO A 103 27.48 -13.53 -8.65
CA PRO A 103 28.00 -13.67 -7.28
C PRO A 103 27.12 -12.94 -6.25
N ILE A 104 27.04 -13.48 -5.03
CA ILE A 104 26.27 -12.87 -3.92
C ILE A 104 26.81 -11.49 -3.53
N GLU A 105 28.12 -11.31 -3.47
CA GLU A 105 28.76 -10.04 -3.08
C GLU A 105 28.87 -9.02 -4.23
N GLY A 106 28.16 -9.27 -5.33
CA GLY A 106 28.21 -8.43 -6.53
C GLY A 106 29.31 -8.84 -7.50
N GLY A 107 29.08 -8.59 -8.79
CA GLY A 107 29.97 -8.96 -9.88
C GLY A 107 29.22 -9.02 -11.21
N GLU A 108 29.89 -9.51 -12.26
CA GLU A 108 29.28 -9.64 -13.58
C GLU A 108 28.22 -10.76 -13.62
N THR A 109 27.03 -10.40 -14.11
CA THR A 109 25.97 -11.37 -14.44
C THR A 109 26.32 -12.12 -15.71
N LYS A 110 26.13 -13.44 -15.71
CA LYS A 110 26.32 -14.30 -16.88
C LYS A 110 25.03 -15.00 -17.24
N THR A 111 24.58 -14.81 -18.48
CA THR A 111 23.47 -15.57 -19.07
C THR A 111 23.89 -17.00 -19.35
N LEU A 112 23.03 -17.94 -18.98
CA LEU A 112 23.17 -19.37 -19.17
C LEU A 112 22.20 -19.87 -20.27
N ASP A 113 22.49 -21.05 -20.81
CA ASP A 113 21.70 -21.66 -21.87
C ASP A 113 20.34 -22.16 -21.32
N VAL A 114 19.23 -21.80 -21.96
CA VAL A 114 17.86 -22.21 -21.59
C VAL A 114 17.39 -23.34 -22.51
N PRO A 115 16.71 -24.41 -21.99
CA PRO A 115 16.10 -25.48 -22.81
C PRO A 115 15.30 -24.95 -24.00
N GLU A 116 15.55 -25.48 -25.20
CA GLU A 116 14.76 -25.13 -26.39
C GLU A 116 13.29 -25.49 -26.16
N GLY A 117 12.38 -24.54 -26.46
CA GLY A 117 10.94 -24.72 -26.29
C GLY A 117 10.44 -24.57 -24.84
N ALA A 118 11.27 -24.08 -23.91
CA ALA A 118 10.78 -23.62 -22.62
C ALA A 118 10.17 -22.22 -22.76
N ASP A 119 8.91 -22.07 -22.32
CA ASP A 119 8.23 -20.78 -22.20
C ASP A 119 8.29 -20.25 -20.77
N TYR A 120 8.50 -21.14 -19.78
CA TYR A 120 8.52 -20.82 -18.36
C TYR A 120 9.57 -21.62 -17.59
N LEU A 121 10.20 -20.98 -16.60
CA LEU A 121 11.17 -21.58 -15.68
C LEU A 121 10.50 -21.74 -14.30
N TYR A 122 10.22 -22.97 -13.90
CA TYR A 122 9.39 -23.27 -12.73
C TYR A 122 10.18 -23.32 -11.43
N ALA A 123 11.33 -24.00 -11.41
CA ALA A 123 12.12 -24.18 -10.21
C ALA A 123 13.57 -24.56 -10.51
N LEU A 124 14.46 -24.26 -9.58
CA LEU A 124 15.87 -24.66 -9.60
C LEU A 124 16.19 -25.41 -8.30
N CYS A 125 17.14 -26.34 -8.37
CA CYS A 125 17.72 -26.93 -7.16
C CYS A 125 19.18 -27.32 -7.37
N GLU A 126 19.96 -27.31 -6.28
CA GLU A 126 21.33 -27.81 -6.29
C GLU A 126 21.37 -29.30 -6.67
N ASN A 127 22.43 -29.69 -7.40
CA ASN A 127 22.80 -31.08 -7.58
C ASN A 127 23.93 -31.43 -6.60
N PRO A 128 23.73 -32.35 -5.63
CA PRO A 128 24.79 -32.77 -4.72
C PRO A 128 26.03 -33.36 -5.43
N GLY A 129 25.86 -33.84 -6.67
CA GLY A 129 26.96 -34.30 -7.52
C GLY A 129 27.68 -33.20 -8.31
N GLY A 130 27.38 -31.93 -8.04
CA GLY A 130 27.93 -30.75 -8.72
C GLY A 130 26.98 -30.15 -9.77
N GLY A 131 26.90 -28.82 -9.80
CA GLY A 131 25.99 -28.07 -10.69
C GLY A 131 24.57 -27.96 -10.14
N PHE A 132 23.57 -27.93 -11.02
CA PHE A 132 22.16 -27.75 -10.64
C PHE A 132 21.18 -28.39 -11.63
N TYR A 133 19.93 -28.48 -11.22
CA TYR A 133 18.81 -28.88 -12.06
C TYR A 133 17.84 -27.73 -12.26
N LEU A 134 17.27 -27.63 -13.47
CA LEU A 134 16.22 -26.69 -13.85
C LEU A 134 14.96 -27.45 -14.25
N LEU A 135 13.84 -27.10 -13.63
CA LEU A 135 12.51 -27.47 -14.09
C LEU A 135 11.98 -26.36 -15.02
N SER A 136 11.70 -26.70 -16.26
CA SER A 136 11.23 -25.76 -17.29
C SER A 136 10.13 -26.38 -18.14
N GLY A 137 9.30 -25.57 -18.79
CA GLY A 137 8.24 -26.10 -19.64
C GLY A 137 7.37 -25.03 -20.28
N THR A 138 6.17 -25.42 -20.71
CA THR A 138 5.15 -24.50 -21.21
C THR A 138 4.55 -23.66 -20.09
N LEU A 139 3.86 -22.58 -20.44
CA LEU A 139 3.26 -21.65 -19.48
C LEU A 139 2.25 -22.33 -18.53
N PRO A 140 2.30 -22.03 -17.22
CA PRO A 140 1.28 -22.47 -16.27
C PRO A 140 -0.02 -21.65 -16.42
N ALA A 141 -1.08 -22.06 -15.71
CA ALA A 141 -2.38 -21.38 -15.78
C ALA A 141 -2.33 -19.90 -15.34
N GLY A 142 -1.47 -19.57 -14.39
CA GLY A 142 -1.19 -18.19 -13.96
C GLY A 142 0.32 -17.96 -13.89
N TYR A 143 0.80 -16.86 -14.47
CA TYR A 143 2.22 -16.53 -14.60
C TYR A 143 2.44 -15.02 -14.65
N LEU A 144 3.68 -14.57 -14.44
CA LEU A 144 4.08 -13.20 -14.76
C LEU A 144 4.36 -13.06 -16.25
N ASP A 145 3.72 -12.11 -16.91
CA ASP A 145 4.03 -11.76 -18.29
C ASP A 145 5.37 -11.01 -18.41
N GLU A 146 5.76 -10.70 -19.65
CA GLU A 146 7.02 -10.03 -19.97
C GLU A 146 7.17 -8.65 -19.30
N ARG A 147 6.05 -8.01 -18.93
CA ARG A 147 5.98 -6.72 -18.25
C ARG A 147 5.96 -6.84 -16.72
N GLY A 148 6.01 -8.05 -16.19
CA GLY A 148 5.93 -8.31 -14.75
C GLY A 148 4.51 -8.30 -14.19
N ASN A 149 3.48 -8.34 -15.04
CA ASN A 149 2.09 -8.40 -14.58
C ASN A 149 1.65 -9.86 -14.38
N PHE A 150 0.97 -10.14 -13.28
CA PHE A 150 0.38 -11.46 -13.08
C PHE A 150 -0.84 -11.64 -13.99
N THR A 151 -0.78 -12.63 -14.88
CA THR A 151 -1.80 -12.91 -15.87
C THR A 151 -2.21 -14.38 -15.86
N PHE A 152 -3.37 -14.66 -16.46
CA PHE A 152 -3.89 -16.02 -16.63
C PHE A 152 -3.90 -16.42 -18.10
N LEU A 153 -3.51 -17.67 -18.36
CA LEU A 153 -3.50 -18.22 -19.71
C LEU A 153 -4.91 -18.20 -20.31
N SER A 154 -4.99 -17.85 -21.60
CA SER A 154 -6.24 -17.91 -22.37
C SER A 154 -6.55 -19.34 -22.83
N GLY A 155 -6.92 -20.21 -21.89
CA GLY A 155 -7.22 -21.63 -22.14
C GLY A 155 -6.61 -22.54 -21.08
N ASP A 156 -6.64 -23.84 -21.36
CA ASP A 156 -5.99 -24.83 -20.50
C ASP A 156 -4.48 -24.86 -20.76
N PRO A 157 -3.64 -24.95 -19.72
CA PRO A 157 -2.19 -25.15 -19.88
C PRO A 157 -1.87 -26.40 -20.69
N GLU A 158 -0.84 -26.35 -21.53
CA GLU A 158 -0.34 -27.54 -22.22
C GLU A 158 0.35 -28.53 -21.26
N GLY A 159 0.95 -28.02 -20.18
CA GLY A 159 1.52 -28.85 -19.11
C GLY A 159 2.75 -29.67 -19.50
N ASN A 160 3.47 -29.29 -20.56
CA ASN A 160 4.68 -29.99 -20.98
C ASN A 160 5.86 -29.49 -20.13
N LEU A 161 6.35 -30.34 -19.23
CA LEU A 161 7.48 -30.02 -18.34
C LEU A 161 8.68 -30.91 -18.65
N ALA A 162 9.88 -30.40 -18.36
CA ALA A 162 11.14 -31.10 -18.53
C ALA A 162 12.16 -30.70 -17.46
N LEU A 163 13.05 -31.65 -17.14
CA LEU A 163 14.15 -31.45 -16.23
C LEU A 163 15.46 -31.36 -17.00
N ALA A 164 16.17 -30.24 -16.86
CA ALA A 164 17.49 -30.04 -17.45
C ALA A 164 18.59 -30.09 -16.39
N ARG A 165 19.67 -30.83 -16.66
CA ARG A 165 20.85 -30.92 -15.77
C ARG A 165 21.98 -30.02 -16.27
N TYR A 166 22.57 -29.26 -15.36
CA TYR A 166 23.74 -28.42 -15.58
C TYR A 166 24.92 -28.93 -14.76
N ASP A 167 26.12 -28.91 -15.34
CA ASP A 167 27.35 -29.29 -14.64
C ASP A 167 27.91 -28.15 -13.76
N GLU A 168 29.02 -28.40 -13.08
CA GLU A 168 29.73 -27.42 -12.23
C GLU A 168 30.23 -26.19 -12.99
N ASN A 169 30.34 -26.26 -14.32
CA ASN A 169 30.69 -25.13 -15.18
C ASN A 169 29.45 -24.45 -15.78
N PHE A 170 28.27 -24.78 -15.26
CA PHE A 170 26.96 -24.28 -15.70
C PHE A 170 26.66 -24.56 -17.17
N LYS A 171 27.20 -25.66 -17.71
CA LYS A 171 26.87 -26.14 -19.05
C LYS A 171 25.76 -27.18 -18.99
N ARG A 172 24.70 -26.94 -19.76
CA ARG A 172 23.59 -27.87 -19.94
C ARG A 172 24.10 -29.20 -20.51
N GLN A 173 23.71 -30.31 -19.89
CA GLN A 173 24.13 -31.66 -20.25
C GLN A 173 23.01 -32.42 -20.97
N GLU A 174 21.90 -32.60 -20.27
CA GLU A 174 20.75 -33.41 -20.71
C GLU A 174 19.46 -32.71 -20.29
N THR A 175 18.43 -32.86 -21.12
CA THR A 175 17.07 -32.42 -20.83
C THR A 175 16.14 -33.62 -20.98
N THR A 176 15.45 -33.98 -19.90
CA THR A 176 14.53 -35.12 -19.84
C THR A 176 13.09 -34.61 -19.75
N PRO A 177 12.26 -34.79 -20.79
CA PRO A 177 10.85 -34.42 -20.73
C PRO A 177 10.08 -35.37 -19.79
N PHE A 178 9.09 -34.84 -19.08
CA PHE A 178 8.22 -35.65 -18.24
C PHE A 178 7.24 -36.45 -19.09
N GLU A 179 6.96 -37.69 -18.66
CA GLU A 179 5.98 -38.55 -19.34
C GLU A 179 4.55 -38.01 -19.17
N LYS A 180 4.27 -37.38 -18.02
CA LYS A 180 2.98 -36.82 -17.66
C LYS A 180 2.90 -35.36 -18.05
N GLN A 181 1.78 -34.98 -18.66
CA GLN A 181 1.40 -33.59 -18.86
C GLN A 181 0.63 -33.06 -17.64
N TYR A 182 1.01 -31.87 -17.19
CA TYR A 182 0.45 -31.20 -16.03
C TYR A 182 -0.46 -30.05 -16.47
N THR A 183 -1.66 -30.37 -16.94
CA THR A 183 -2.62 -29.39 -17.49
C THR A 183 -3.53 -28.75 -16.44
N GLU A 184 -3.40 -29.19 -15.18
CA GLU A 184 -4.21 -28.73 -14.05
C GLU A 184 -3.83 -27.29 -13.65
N SER A 185 -4.80 -26.45 -13.27
CA SER A 185 -4.49 -25.06 -12.87
C SER A 185 -3.60 -24.96 -11.62
N SER A 186 -3.60 -25.99 -10.79
CA SER A 186 -2.74 -26.13 -9.62
C SER A 186 -1.28 -26.45 -9.96
N ALA A 187 -0.96 -26.83 -11.21
CA ALA A 187 0.35 -27.34 -11.60
C ALA A 187 1.39 -26.24 -11.86
N ARG A 188 1.35 -25.18 -11.07
CA ARG A 188 2.38 -24.14 -11.02
C ARG A 188 3.36 -24.46 -9.91
N PHE A 189 4.32 -25.34 -10.20
CA PHE A 189 5.39 -25.64 -9.26
C PHE A 189 6.33 -24.43 -9.09
N PHE A 190 6.71 -24.14 -7.86
CA PHE A 190 7.56 -22.98 -7.53
C PHE A 190 8.82 -23.34 -6.74
N GLN A 191 8.94 -24.60 -6.31
CA GLN A 191 10.14 -25.11 -5.66
C GLN A 191 10.37 -26.58 -6.02
N MET A 192 11.65 -26.96 -6.11
CA MET A 192 12.13 -28.30 -6.39
C MET A 192 13.25 -28.65 -5.41
N ILE A 193 13.29 -29.89 -4.93
CA ILE A 193 14.39 -30.42 -4.12
C ILE A 193 14.85 -31.76 -4.68
N LYS A 194 16.16 -31.93 -4.88
CA LYS A 194 16.75 -33.23 -5.19
C LYS A 194 16.73 -34.10 -3.93
N THR A 195 16.18 -35.31 -4.07
CA THR A 195 16.17 -36.34 -3.01
C THR A 195 16.90 -37.60 -3.49
N ASP A 196 17.04 -38.61 -2.61
CA ASP A 196 17.62 -39.89 -2.99
C ASP A 196 16.75 -40.61 -4.05
N GLY A 197 17.30 -40.74 -5.26
CA GLY A 197 16.66 -41.41 -6.40
C GLY A 197 15.56 -40.61 -7.11
N GLY A 198 15.38 -39.32 -6.81
CA GLY A 198 14.36 -38.50 -7.48
C GLY A 198 14.29 -37.03 -7.07
N PHE A 199 13.14 -36.41 -7.28
CA PHE A 199 12.85 -34.98 -7.07
C PHE A 199 11.50 -34.80 -6.41
N ALA A 200 11.46 -33.97 -5.36
CA ALA A 200 10.21 -33.44 -4.82
C ALA A 200 9.90 -32.10 -5.49
N LEU A 201 8.66 -31.90 -5.92
CA LEU A 201 8.13 -30.67 -6.52
C LEU A 201 6.93 -30.20 -5.70
N VAL A 202 6.82 -28.90 -5.45
CA VAL A 202 5.69 -28.32 -4.72
C VAL A 202 5.07 -27.16 -5.46
N SER A 203 3.74 -27.15 -5.50
CA SER A 203 2.86 -26.04 -5.89
C SER A 203 1.92 -25.72 -4.74
N ALA A 204 1.12 -24.67 -4.86
CA ALA A 204 0.25 -24.21 -3.77
C ALA A 204 -0.72 -25.29 -3.26
N SER A 205 -1.11 -26.26 -4.11
CA SER A 205 -2.04 -27.32 -3.72
C SER A 205 -1.57 -28.73 -4.04
N MET A 206 -0.35 -28.91 -4.55
CA MET A 206 0.19 -30.22 -4.89
C MET A 206 1.63 -30.40 -4.43
N LEU A 207 1.92 -31.58 -3.91
CA LEU A 207 3.25 -32.07 -3.62
C LEU A 207 3.46 -33.36 -4.41
N VAL A 208 4.47 -33.40 -5.27
CA VAL A 208 4.71 -34.49 -6.20
C VAL A 208 6.13 -35.00 -6.05
N TRP A 209 6.32 -36.32 -6.14
CA TRP A 209 7.63 -36.94 -6.20
C TRP A 209 7.84 -37.64 -7.54
N LEU A 210 8.96 -37.33 -8.18
CA LEU A 210 9.39 -37.88 -9.46
C LEU A 210 10.63 -38.73 -9.26
N ASP A 211 10.75 -39.85 -9.96
CA ASP A 211 12.02 -40.56 -10.03
C ASP A 211 13.04 -39.84 -10.96
N ASP A 212 14.28 -40.33 -11.00
CA ASP A 212 15.34 -39.74 -11.85
C ASP A 212 15.03 -39.80 -13.36
N SER A 213 14.01 -40.56 -13.80
CA SER A 213 13.53 -40.56 -15.19
C SER A 213 12.47 -39.50 -15.49
N GLY A 214 11.99 -38.79 -14.45
CA GLY A 214 10.91 -37.81 -14.56
C GLY A 214 9.52 -38.41 -14.45
N ALA A 215 9.39 -39.68 -14.04
CA ALA A 215 8.09 -40.33 -13.85
C ALA A 215 7.53 -40.02 -12.45
N GLU A 216 6.27 -39.59 -12.40
CA GLU A 216 5.55 -39.36 -11.13
C GLU A 216 5.26 -40.69 -10.43
N THR A 217 5.72 -40.84 -9.19
CA THR A 217 5.48 -42.07 -8.40
C THR A 217 4.72 -41.83 -7.09
N ALA A 218 4.64 -40.59 -6.61
CA ALA A 218 3.83 -40.21 -5.45
C ALA A 218 3.28 -38.80 -5.59
N ARG A 219 2.13 -38.56 -4.96
CA ARG A 219 1.42 -37.27 -4.95
C ARG A 219 0.64 -37.08 -3.65
N GLN A 220 0.63 -35.85 -3.14
CA GLN A 220 -0.29 -35.34 -2.13
C GLN A 220 -0.97 -34.06 -2.65
N GLU A 221 -2.23 -33.86 -2.28
CA GLU A 221 -3.02 -32.70 -2.69
C GLU A 221 -3.72 -32.09 -1.48
N LEU A 222 -3.89 -30.77 -1.51
CA LEU A 222 -4.75 -30.02 -0.59
C LEU A 222 -6.04 -29.64 -1.31
N ASP A 223 -7.15 -29.60 -0.59
CA ASP A 223 -8.39 -29.03 -1.12
C ASP A 223 -8.23 -27.50 -1.13
N PRO A 224 -8.23 -26.83 -2.30
CA PRO A 224 -8.09 -25.39 -2.37
C PRO A 224 -9.26 -24.64 -1.70
N ASN A 225 -10.39 -25.29 -1.43
CA ASN A 225 -11.51 -24.69 -0.71
C ASN A 225 -11.30 -24.62 0.80
N ASP A 226 -10.36 -25.39 1.35
CA ASP A 226 -10.08 -25.43 2.79
C ASP A 226 -9.17 -24.28 3.24
N GLY A 227 -8.69 -23.45 2.31
CA GLY A 227 -7.83 -22.30 2.58
C GLY A 227 -6.36 -22.60 2.80
N TRP A 228 -6.00 -23.88 2.88
CA TRP A 228 -4.62 -24.31 3.07
C TRP A 228 -3.85 -24.35 1.75
N ALA A 229 -2.61 -23.87 1.78
CA ALA A 229 -1.66 -23.97 0.69
C ALA A 229 -0.30 -24.47 1.18
N PHE A 230 0.40 -25.24 0.35
CA PHE A 230 1.84 -25.44 0.52
C PHE A 230 2.59 -24.17 0.14
N ALA A 231 3.61 -23.81 0.91
CA ALA A 231 4.36 -22.56 0.74
C ALA A 231 5.85 -22.81 0.47
N ALA A 232 6.47 -23.77 1.16
CA ALA A 232 7.88 -24.10 0.98
C ALA A 232 8.17 -25.51 1.51
N MET A 233 9.28 -26.11 1.09
CA MET A 233 9.72 -27.41 1.56
C MET A 233 11.22 -27.45 1.86
N GLN A 234 11.62 -28.38 2.73
CA GLN A 234 12.99 -28.69 3.06
C GLN A 234 13.14 -30.20 3.31
N GLU A 235 14.11 -30.83 2.65
CA GLU A 235 14.45 -32.23 2.93
C GLU A 235 15.54 -32.31 3.98
N ARG A 236 15.41 -33.30 4.87
CA ARG A 236 16.45 -33.69 5.84
C ARG A 236 16.28 -35.15 6.24
N ASP A 237 17.37 -35.91 6.17
CA ASP A 237 17.47 -37.29 6.66
C ASP A 237 16.38 -38.24 6.12
N GLY A 238 15.99 -38.06 4.85
CA GLY A 238 14.93 -38.84 4.20
C GLY A 238 13.50 -38.41 4.56
N ILE A 239 13.35 -37.29 5.26
CA ILE A 239 12.06 -36.68 5.61
C ILE A 239 11.94 -35.35 4.86
N LEU A 240 10.81 -35.17 4.19
CA LEU A 240 10.44 -33.92 3.55
C LEU A 240 9.51 -33.14 4.47
N PHE A 241 9.99 -31.99 4.95
CA PHE A 241 9.21 -31.05 5.75
C PHE A 241 8.61 -30.01 4.81
N VAL A 242 7.31 -29.80 4.89
CA VAL A 242 6.58 -28.87 4.02
C VAL A 242 5.82 -27.88 4.90
N LEU A 243 6.14 -26.59 4.71
CA LEU A 243 5.40 -25.49 5.29
C LEU A 243 4.04 -25.38 4.59
N THR A 244 2.98 -25.45 5.39
CA THR A 244 1.60 -25.20 4.95
C THR A 244 1.02 -24.02 5.69
N ARG A 245 0.32 -23.14 4.96
CA ARG A 245 -0.26 -21.91 5.47
C ARG A 245 -1.75 -21.88 5.19
N ASP A 246 -2.51 -21.30 6.11
CA ASP A 246 -3.90 -20.95 5.88
C ASP A 246 -3.98 -19.52 5.32
N LEU A 247 -4.67 -19.38 4.19
CA LEU A 247 -4.79 -18.14 3.44
C LEU A 247 -6.06 -17.37 3.80
N PHE A 248 -7.02 -17.95 4.54
CA PHE A 248 -8.35 -17.36 4.71
C PHE A 248 -8.81 -17.21 6.17
N CYS A 249 -8.47 -18.14 7.06
CA CYS A 249 -9.01 -18.18 8.42
C CYS A 249 -8.05 -17.62 9.49
N GLY A 250 -6.80 -17.32 9.12
CA GLY A 250 -5.77 -16.81 10.03
C GLY A 250 -5.20 -17.86 10.99
N GLU A 251 -5.34 -19.16 10.66
CA GLU A 251 -4.80 -20.24 11.48
C GLU A 251 -3.27 -20.24 11.48
N ALA A 252 -2.69 -20.74 12.57
CA ALA A 252 -1.23 -20.83 12.68
C ALA A 252 -0.66 -21.78 11.60
N PRO A 253 0.44 -21.40 10.92
CA PRO A 253 1.07 -22.27 9.92
C PRO A 253 1.51 -23.62 10.51
N GLU A 254 1.58 -24.63 9.66
CA GLU A 254 1.98 -25.98 10.04
C GLU A 254 3.23 -26.42 9.27
N LEU A 255 4.13 -27.12 9.95
CA LEU A 255 5.21 -27.88 9.33
C LEU A 255 4.79 -29.34 9.25
N ARG A 256 4.43 -29.80 8.05
CA ARG A 256 4.00 -31.17 7.79
C ARG A 256 5.16 -32.02 7.30
N ALA A 257 5.45 -33.11 7.99
CA ALA A 257 6.50 -34.05 7.61
C ALA A 257 5.94 -35.17 6.74
N PHE A 258 6.70 -35.56 5.73
CA PHE A 258 6.41 -36.67 4.83
C PHE A 258 7.65 -37.55 4.65
N ASP A 259 7.46 -38.84 4.41
CA ASP A 259 8.54 -39.67 3.87
C ASP A 259 8.97 -39.10 2.51
N ALA A 260 10.26 -38.79 2.34
CA ALA A 260 10.72 -37.98 1.21
C ALA A 260 10.53 -38.64 -0.15
N LYS A 261 10.30 -39.96 -0.21
CA LYS A 261 10.12 -40.71 -1.47
C LYS A 261 8.68 -41.09 -1.74
N THR A 262 7.97 -41.56 -0.73
CA THR A 262 6.58 -42.04 -0.88
C THR A 262 5.55 -40.95 -0.65
N LEU A 263 5.98 -39.78 -0.12
CA LEU A 263 5.12 -38.70 0.35
C LEU A 263 4.05 -39.18 1.34
N THR A 264 4.35 -40.24 2.10
CA THR A 264 3.46 -40.72 3.16
C THR A 264 3.49 -39.71 4.30
N PRO A 265 2.34 -39.18 4.75
CA PRO A 265 2.30 -38.24 5.87
C PRO A 265 2.86 -38.87 7.15
N LEU A 266 3.65 -38.09 7.88
CA LEU A 266 4.25 -38.45 9.16
C LEU A 266 3.64 -37.58 10.26
N GLU A 267 4.43 -36.66 10.83
CA GLU A 267 4.02 -35.78 11.91
C GLU A 267 3.69 -34.37 11.40
N VAL A 268 2.91 -33.63 12.18
CA VAL A 268 2.57 -32.22 11.92
C VAL A 268 2.91 -31.43 13.17
N GLN A 269 3.56 -30.28 12.98
CA GLN A 269 3.90 -29.36 14.07
C GLN A 269 3.38 -27.97 13.75
N THR A 270 2.68 -27.36 14.70
CA THR A 270 2.25 -25.96 14.59
C THR A 270 3.45 -25.03 14.77
N LEU A 271 3.59 -24.07 13.87
CA LEU A 271 4.63 -23.05 13.87
C LEU A 271 4.11 -21.74 14.50
N PRO A 272 5.02 -20.81 14.84
CA PRO A 272 4.62 -19.47 15.23
C PRO A 272 3.70 -18.81 14.19
N LEU A 273 2.75 -18.01 14.67
CA LEU A 273 1.85 -17.25 13.81
C LEU A 273 2.64 -16.35 12.85
N GLY A 274 2.15 -16.21 11.61
CA GLY A 274 2.80 -15.37 10.60
C GLY A 274 4.03 -15.99 9.92
N THR A 275 4.42 -17.23 10.25
CA THR A 275 5.53 -17.91 9.56
C THR A 275 5.23 -18.03 8.06
N ALA A 276 6.06 -17.40 7.23
CA ALA A 276 5.88 -17.28 5.78
C ALA A 276 6.87 -18.15 4.99
N GLY A 277 8.06 -18.42 5.52
CA GLY A 277 9.12 -19.11 4.79
C GLY A 277 9.88 -20.16 5.59
N LEU A 278 10.58 -21.01 4.85
CA LEU A 278 11.32 -22.16 5.34
C LEU A 278 12.68 -22.29 4.65
N GLY A 279 13.71 -22.69 5.41
CA GLY A 279 15.02 -23.04 4.87
C GLY A 279 15.85 -23.91 5.81
N PRO A 280 17.04 -24.36 5.37
CA PRO A 280 17.93 -25.17 6.19
C PRO A 280 18.69 -24.31 7.22
N GLY A 281 18.63 -24.69 8.50
CA GLY A 281 19.35 -24.03 9.59
C GLY A 281 20.71 -24.67 9.94
N GLU A 282 21.33 -24.18 11.03
CA GLU A 282 22.55 -24.77 11.61
C GLU A 282 22.21 -25.96 12.51
N ASP A 283 23.12 -26.93 12.62
CA ASP A 283 23.05 -28.02 13.61
C ASP A 283 21.70 -28.79 13.66
N GLY A 284 21.00 -28.87 12.53
CA GLY A 284 19.70 -29.55 12.44
C GLY A 284 18.49 -28.70 12.85
N THR A 285 18.61 -27.36 12.88
CA THR A 285 17.46 -26.46 12.96
C THR A 285 16.89 -26.15 11.57
N PHE A 286 15.73 -25.49 11.53
CA PHE A 286 15.18 -24.83 10.35
C PHE A 286 15.36 -23.31 10.46
N LEU A 287 15.38 -22.63 9.32
CA LEU A 287 15.21 -21.19 9.25
C LEU A 287 13.73 -20.89 8.99
N LEU A 288 13.18 -19.95 9.74
CA LEU A 288 11.83 -19.42 9.57
C LEU A 288 11.91 -17.90 9.40
N THR A 289 10.97 -17.34 8.64
CA THR A 289 10.78 -15.89 8.50
C THR A 289 9.31 -15.54 8.71
N ASN A 290 9.06 -14.38 9.31
CA ASN A 290 7.75 -13.76 9.49
C ASN A 290 7.88 -12.23 9.37
N SER A 291 6.86 -11.46 9.76
CA SER A 291 6.86 -10.00 9.74
C SER A 291 7.87 -9.35 10.70
N ASP A 292 8.42 -10.09 11.68
CA ASP A 292 9.32 -9.52 12.69
C ASP A 292 10.81 -9.70 12.32
N GLY A 293 11.14 -10.83 11.69
CA GLY A 293 12.52 -11.20 11.48
C GLY A 293 12.78 -12.60 10.93
N LEU A 294 14.08 -12.88 10.79
CA LEU A 294 14.62 -14.20 10.52
C LEU A 294 14.94 -14.90 11.83
N SER A 295 14.53 -16.16 11.96
CA SER A 295 14.75 -16.96 13.17
C SER A 295 15.19 -18.39 12.86
N GLY A 296 15.97 -18.98 13.76
CA GLY A 296 16.22 -20.41 13.82
C GLY A 296 15.12 -21.12 14.62
N TYR A 297 14.72 -22.30 14.16
CA TYR A 297 13.69 -23.13 14.78
C TYR A 297 14.20 -24.53 15.05
N ASP A 298 14.24 -24.91 16.33
CA ASP A 298 14.58 -26.25 16.75
C ASP A 298 13.32 -27.12 16.81
N LEU A 299 13.20 -28.08 15.88
CA LEU A 299 12.06 -28.97 15.75
C LEU A 299 11.78 -29.77 17.04
N ALA A 300 12.83 -30.22 17.73
CA ALA A 300 12.73 -31.12 18.87
C ALA A 300 12.20 -30.44 20.13
N SER A 301 12.64 -29.20 20.40
CA SER A 301 12.19 -28.41 21.55
C SER A 301 11.06 -27.43 21.23
N GLY A 302 10.81 -27.16 19.94
CA GLY A 302 9.90 -26.10 19.48
C GLY A 302 10.43 -24.69 19.75
N LYS A 303 11.71 -24.53 20.10
CA LYS A 303 12.29 -23.24 20.46
C LYS A 303 12.62 -22.43 19.21
N VAL A 304 12.19 -21.16 19.23
CA VAL A 304 12.55 -20.14 18.25
C VAL A 304 13.69 -19.29 18.80
N GLN A 305 14.69 -19.00 17.98
CA GLN A 305 15.79 -18.09 18.28
C GLN A 305 15.93 -17.05 17.17
N THR A 306 15.72 -15.78 17.51
CA THR A 306 15.90 -14.66 16.57
C THR A 306 17.35 -14.60 16.07
N ILE A 307 17.50 -14.47 14.76
CA ILE A 307 18.77 -14.27 14.05
C ILE A 307 18.91 -12.80 13.65
N ALA A 308 17.85 -12.22 13.07
CA ALA A 308 17.82 -10.83 12.65
C ALA A 308 16.41 -10.26 12.79
N SER A 309 16.30 -8.99 13.19
CA SER A 309 15.05 -8.24 13.17
C SER A 309 14.98 -7.35 11.93
N TRP A 310 13.83 -7.36 11.25
CA TRP A 310 13.57 -6.46 10.11
C TRP A 310 13.62 -4.99 10.51
N ARG A 311 13.11 -4.69 11.71
CA ARG A 311 13.17 -3.35 12.30
C ARG A 311 14.61 -2.86 12.49
N GLU A 312 15.49 -3.73 12.99
CA GLU A 312 16.91 -3.39 13.17
C GLU A 312 17.62 -3.24 11.82
N LEU A 313 17.30 -4.10 10.84
CA LEU A 313 17.86 -4.05 9.49
C LEU A 313 17.27 -2.90 8.63
N GLY A 314 16.20 -2.27 9.09
CA GLY A 314 15.59 -1.09 8.49
C GLY A 314 14.62 -1.36 7.33
N ALA A 315 14.33 -2.62 7.01
CA ALA A 315 13.38 -3.00 5.96
C ALA A 315 12.82 -4.41 6.20
N GLN A 316 11.56 -4.63 5.81
CA GLN A 316 10.93 -5.93 5.87
C GLN A 316 11.38 -6.82 4.71
N ALA A 317 11.50 -8.11 5.00
CA ALA A 317 11.77 -9.13 4.00
C ALA A 317 10.66 -10.18 4.01
N ASP A 318 9.94 -10.28 2.90
CA ASP A 318 9.09 -11.41 2.63
C ASP A 318 9.90 -12.48 1.90
N ALA A 319 9.74 -13.74 2.33
CA ALA A 319 10.39 -14.87 1.68
C ALA A 319 9.64 -16.16 1.98
N GLU A 320 9.46 -16.98 0.96
CA GLU A 320 8.98 -18.36 1.11
C GLU A 320 10.16 -19.32 1.27
N GLN A 321 11.25 -19.05 0.54
CA GLN A 321 12.45 -19.89 0.49
C GLN A 321 13.64 -19.14 1.08
N ILE A 322 14.34 -19.78 2.00
CA ILE A 322 15.53 -19.22 2.66
C ILE A 322 16.73 -20.11 2.36
N PHE A 323 17.75 -19.54 1.74
CA PHE A 323 19.02 -20.21 1.48
C PHE A 323 20.08 -19.67 2.42
N ARG A 324 20.83 -20.56 3.06
CA ARG A 324 21.97 -20.20 3.90
C ARG A 324 23.26 -20.25 3.10
N THR A 325 24.13 -19.27 3.31
CA THR A 325 25.47 -19.21 2.71
C THR A 325 26.53 -19.00 3.78
N ASP A 326 27.81 -19.07 3.41
CA ASP A 326 28.91 -18.76 4.33
C ASP A 326 28.92 -17.27 4.72
N GLY A 327 28.36 -16.39 3.87
CA GLY A 327 28.29 -14.95 4.06
C GLY A 327 26.98 -14.43 4.66
N GLY A 328 25.96 -15.27 4.84
CA GLY A 328 24.65 -14.86 5.36
C GLY A 328 23.49 -15.67 4.80
N TYR A 329 22.46 -14.98 4.30
CA TYR A 329 21.20 -15.57 3.85
C TYR A 329 20.71 -14.93 2.54
N VAL A 330 20.13 -15.75 1.66
CA VAL A 330 19.38 -15.32 0.48
C VAL A 330 17.92 -15.68 0.69
N LEU A 331 17.06 -14.67 0.60
CA LEU A 331 15.63 -14.74 0.85
C LEU A 331 14.90 -14.54 -0.48
N PHE A 332 13.98 -15.45 -0.79
CA PHE A 332 13.33 -15.53 -2.09
C PHE A 332 11.86 -15.91 -1.98
N SER A 333 11.01 -15.14 -2.66
CA SER A 333 9.68 -15.59 -3.06
C SER A 333 9.56 -15.56 -4.59
N PRO A 334 8.89 -16.55 -5.20
CA PRO A 334 8.63 -16.53 -6.62
C PRO A 334 7.84 -15.28 -7.03
N ASN A 335 8.18 -14.73 -8.20
CA ASN A 335 7.57 -13.54 -8.83
C ASN A 335 8.02 -12.18 -8.26
N GLU A 336 8.98 -12.16 -7.35
CA GLU A 336 9.60 -10.91 -6.93
C GLU A 336 10.54 -10.37 -8.03
N ALA A 337 10.59 -9.04 -8.16
CA ALA A 337 11.52 -8.35 -9.05
C ALA A 337 12.95 -8.29 -8.49
N ALA A 338 13.11 -8.48 -7.18
CA ALA A 338 14.39 -8.42 -6.48
C ALA A 338 14.53 -9.57 -5.49
N LEU A 339 15.76 -10.01 -5.24
CA LEU A 339 16.11 -10.88 -4.13
C LEU A 339 16.40 -10.05 -2.88
N THR A 340 16.14 -10.62 -1.72
CA THR A 340 16.58 -10.04 -0.45
C THR A 340 17.81 -10.79 0.06
N LEU A 341 18.89 -10.05 0.35
CA LEU A 341 20.15 -10.57 0.87
C LEU A 341 20.34 -10.05 2.29
N VAL A 342 20.63 -10.95 3.24
CA VAL A 342 20.98 -10.59 4.62
C VAL A 342 22.40 -11.09 4.87
N LEU A 343 23.37 -10.17 4.80
CA LEU A 343 24.80 -10.52 4.71
C LEU A 343 25.57 -10.02 5.94
N TRP A 344 26.54 -10.82 6.37
CA TRP A 344 27.53 -10.41 7.37
C TRP A 344 28.53 -9.42 6.77
N LYS A 345 28.71 -8.28 7.42
CA LYS A 345 29.69 -7.25 7.04
C LYS A 345 30.71 -7.03 8.14
N ALA A 346 31.97 -6.94 7.73
CA ALA A 346 33.07 -6.62 8.63
C ALA A 346 33.03 -5.14 9.06
N GLY A 347 33.34 -4.90 10.33
CA GLY A 347 33.19 -3.61 10.99
C GLY A 347 32.08 -3.63 12.04
N ALA A 348 32.13 -2.68 12.96
CA ALA A 348 31.16 -2.55 14.06
C ALA A 348 29.73 -2.17 13.59
N GLY A 349 29.50 -2.05 12.28
CA GLY A 349 28.39 -1.31 11.70
C GLY A 349 28.56 0.19 11.94
N SER A 350 28.29 1.02 10.94
CA SER A 350 27.99 2.41 11.27
C SER A 350 26.62 2.40 11.91
N ALA A 351 26.54 2.63 13.23
CA ALA A 351 25.25 2.85 13.88
C ALA A 351 24.62 4.08 13.20
N LYS A 352 23.67 3.82 12.30
CA LYS A 352 22.88 4.87 11.67
C LYS A 352 22.23 5.67 12.78
N GLN A 353 22.15 6.98 12.60
CA GLN A 353 21.37 7.80 13.50
C GLN A 353 19.90 7.46 13.26
N VAL A 354 19.28 6.81 14.25
CA VAL A 354 17.87 6.39 14.19
C VAL A 354 16.99 7.60 14.51
N LEU A 355 16.05 7.90 13.61
CA LEU A 355 14.95 8.82 13.85
C LEU A 355 13.67 8.02 14.03
N THR A 356 12.88 8.38 15.04
CA THR A 356 11.59 7.75 15.31
C THR A 356 10.48 8.43 14.52
N LEU A 357 9.64 7.65 13.84
CA LEU A 357 8.50 8.12 13.04
C LEU A 357 7.20 7.54 13.59
N ALA A 358 6.24 8.39 13.94
CA ALA A 358 4.88 7.93 14.21
C ALA A 358 4.01 8.15 12.97
N VAL A 359 3.44 7.07 12.42
CA VAL A 359 2.38 7.16 11.42
C VAL A 359 1.05 7.28 12.16
N ALA A 360 0.42 8.45 12.14
CA ALA A 360 -0.89 8.71 12.72
C ALA A 360 -1.96 8.56 11.63
N ALA A 361 -2.77 7.51 11.71
CA ALA A 361 -3.70 7.12 10.66
C ALA A 361 -5.16 7.04 11.15
N ASP A 362 -6.09 7.57 10.37
CA ASP A 362 -7.54 7.42 10.60
C ASP A 362 -8.15 6.17 9.90
N CYS A 363 -7.35 5.52 9.06
CA CYS A 363 -7.72 4.35 8.27
C CYS A 363 -6.57 3.33 8.25
N PRO A 364 -6.80 2.12 7.71
CA PRO A 364 -5.72 1.14 7.52
C PRO A 364 -4.62 1.70 6.61
N VAL A 365 -3.38 1.58 7.05
CA VAL A 365 -2.21 2.04 6.28
C VAL A 365 -1.81 0.97 5.28
N TRP A 366 -1.83 1.33 4.00
CA TRP A 366 -1.36 0.46 2.91
C TRP A 366 0.17 0.31 2.94
N TYR A 367 0.67 -0.89 2.65
CA TYR A 367 2.10 -1.23 2.78
C TYR A 367 3.00 -0.40 1.85
N GLU A 368 2.49 0.01 0.69
CA GLU A 368 3.17 0.88 -0.27
C GLU A 368 3.62 2.20 0.37
N PHE A 369 2.84 2.72 1.34
CA PHE A 369 3.21 3.92 2.06
C PHE A 369 4.42 3.70 2.98
N THR A 370 4.46 2.56 3.70
CA THR A 370 5.58 2.23 4.59
C THR A 370 6.83 1.77 3.85
N GLN A 371 6.69 1.19 2.66
CA GLN A 371 7.81 0.83 1.79
C GLN A 371 8.70 2.04 1.47
N LEU A 372 8.13 3.25 1.39
CA LEU A 372 8.91 4.48 1.21
C LEU A 372 10.00 4.63 2.29
N PHE A 373 9.68 4.27 3.53
CA PHE A 373 10.59 4.42 4.66
C PHE A 373 11.68 3.34 4.63
N GLU A 374 11.31 2.13 4.22
CA GLU A 374 12.24 1.02 4.04
C GLU A 374 13.22 1.29 2.89
N TYR A 375 12.76 1.78 1.74
CA TYR A 375 13.65 2.15 0.64
C TYR A 375 14.57 3.30 1.01
N PHE A 376 14.09 4.27 1.79
CA PHE A 376 14.97 5.29 2.37
C PHE A 376 16.07 4.62 3.21
N ASN A 377 15.70 3.76 4.16
CA ASN A 377 16.65 3.07 5.04
C ASN A 377 17.72 2.28 4.28
N LEU A 378 17.32 1.58 3.21
CA LEU A 378 18.24 0.81 2.35
C LEU A 378 19.15 1.70 1.50
N SER A 379 18.67 2.88 1.09
CA SER A 379 19.46 3.84 0.30
C SER A 379 20.48 4.63 1.14
N GLN A 380 20.31 4.68 2.46
CA GLN A 380 21.08 5.54 3.35
C GLN A 380 22.17 4.79 4.11
N GLN A 381 23.27 5.49 4.39
CA GLN A 381 24.38 5.02 5.21
C GLN A 381 24.46 5.74 6.57
N GLU A 382 23.83 6.91 6.71
CA GLU A 382 23.92 7.75 7.91
C GLU A 382 22.66 7.73 8.77
N TYR A 383 21.47 7.59 8.17
CA TYR A 383 20.18 7.70 8.86
C TYR A 383 19.33 6.44 8.67
N GLN A 384 18.49 6.16 9.68
CA GLN A 384 17.48 5.10 9.64
C GLN A 384 16.19 5.62 10.28
N ILE A 385 15.06 5.27 9.69
CA ILE A 385 13.73 5.54 10.20
C ILE A 385 13.23 4.30 10.91
N ASP A 386 12.96 4.44 12.19
CA ASP A 386 12.23 3.47 12.98
C ASP A 386 10.79 3.95 13.13
N TYR A 387 9.85 3.29 12.47
CA TYR A 387 8.46 3.73 12.43
C TYR A 387 7.52 2.86 13.27
N THR A 388 6.42 3.44 13.70
CA THR A 388 5.31 2.73 14.34
C THR A 388 3.99 3.32 13.84
N ILE A 389 3.06 2.45 13.49
CA ILE A 389 1.73 2.84 13.01
C ILE A 389 0.78 2.94 14.20
N TYR A 390 0.09 4.07 14.29
CA TYR A 390 -0.94 4.34 15.27
C TYR A 390 -2.26 4.60 14.57
N SER A 391 -3.30 3.84 14.93
CA SER A 391 -4.65 4.00 14.39
C SER A 391 -5.70 3.44 15.36
N ASP A 392 -6.86 4.06 15.39
CA ASP A 392 -8.05 3.53 16.08
C ASP A 392 -8.94 2.70 15.14
N SER A 393 -8.52 2.52 13.88
CA SER A 393 -9.18 1.62 12.92
C SER A 393 -9.22 0.20 13.50
N PRO A 394 -10.39 -0.48 13.48
CA PRO A 394 -10.48 -1.88 13.89
C PRO A 394 -9.85 -2.84 12.85
N TYR A 395 -9.43 -2.31 11.71
CA TYR A 395 -8.80 -3.06 10.63
C TYR A 395 -7.30 -2.73 10.60
N GLY A 396 -6.45 -3.74 10.82
CA GLY A 396 -4.99 -3.63 10.80
C GLY A 396 -4.31 -3.82 12.16
N ASP A 397 -3.01 -4.10 12.14
CA ASP A 397 -2.18 -4.34 13.33
C ASP A 397 -1.46 -3.05 13.77
N ALA A 398 -2.24 -2.02 14.10
CA ALA A 398 -1.73 -0.72 14.56
C ALA A 398 -1.84 -0.55 16.08
N GLU A 399 -0.95 0.26 16.65
CA GLU A 399 -1.06 0.68 18.04
C GLU A 399 -2.22 1.70 18.21
N PRO A 400 -2.95 1.71 19.34
CA PRO A 400 -4.02 2.69 19.54
C PRO A 400 -3.50 4.14 19.56
N MET A 401 -4.27 5.10 19.04
CA MET A 401 -3.86 6.51 18.99
C MET A 401 -3.60 7.12 20.37
N ASP A 402 -4.30 6.66 21.41
CA ASP A 402 -4.11 7.11 22.78
C ASP A 402 -2.71 6.79 23.33
N VAL A 403 -2.06 5.74 22.82
CA VAL A 403 -0.66 5.42 23.16
C VAL A 403 0.26 6.52 22.65
N LEU A 404 0.11 6.96 21.40
CA LEU A 404 0.89 8.08 20.84
C LEU A 404 0.65 9.37 21.61
N ARG A 405 -0.62 9.71 21.88
CA ARG A 405 -0.99 10.92 22.65
C ARG A 405 -0.35 10.92 24.04
N THR A 406 -0.37 9.78 24.72
CA THR A 406 0.25 9.61 26.05
C THR A 406 1.77 9.78 25.99
N LYS A 407 2.45 9.18 25.00
CA LYS A 407 3.90 9.34 24.79
C LYS A 407 4.28 10.81 24.57
N ILE A 408 3.54 11.53 23.73
CA ILE A 408 3.75 12.96 23.48
C ILE A 408 3.60 13.76 24.78
N MET A 409 2.51 13.54 25.54
CA MET A 409 2.27 14.22 26.82
C MET A 409 3.33 13.91 27.89
N ALA A 410 3.94 12.72 27.84
CA ALA A 410 5.03 12.31 28.73
C ALA A 410 6.41 12.88 28.31
N GLY A 411 6.48 13.66 27.23
CA GLY A 411 7.75 14.20 26.70
C GLY A 411 8.56 13.20 25.87
N GLN A 412 7.92 12.10 25.45
CA GLN A 412 8.49 11.06 24.58
C GLN A 412 7.92 11.18 23.15
N SER A 413 7.85 12.41 22.63
CA SER A 413 7.43 12.64 21.25
C SER A 413 8.41 11.94 20.28
N PRO A 414 7.91 11.34 19.17
CA PRO A 414 8.79 10.91 18.09
C PRO A 414 9.50 12.11 17.45
N ASP A 415 10.56 11.85 16.69
CA ASP A 415 11.29 12.87 15.91
C ASP A 415 10.45 13.36 14.71
N LEU A 416 9.69 12.45 14.10
CA LEU A 416 8.95 12.67 12.87
C LEU A 416 7.49 12.19 13.02
N PHE A 417 6.61 12.80 12.23
CA PHE A 417 5.22 12.38 12.08
C PHE A 417 4.91 12.13 10.61
N ALA A 418 4.17 11.07 10.33
CA ALA A 418 3.47 10.87 9.07
C ALA A 418 1.97 10.90 9.37
N PHE A 419 1.22 11.72 8.65
CA PHE A 419 -0.24 11.77 8.76
C PHE A 419 -0.82 11.02 7.57
N TYR A 420 -1.67 10.04 7.84
CA TYR A 420 -2.25 9.16 6.84
C TYR A 420 -3.77 9.20 6.94
N SER A 421 -4.45 9.57 5.85
CA SER A 421 -5.90 9.74 5.82
C SER A 421 -6.49 9.28 4.50
N ASP A 422 -7.69 8.71 4.56
CA ASP A 422 -8.53 8.47 3.38
C ASP A 422 -9.53 9.62 3.12
N GLY A 423 -9.57 10.61 4.00
CA GLY A 423 -10.47 11.75 3.94
C GLY A 423 -11.87 11.54 4.47
N ASN A 424 -12.18 10.38 5.05
CA ASN A 424 -13.52 10.03 5.50
C ASN A 424 -13.72 10.26 7.00
N GLN A 425 -12.65 10.44 7.76
CA GLN A 425 -12.67 10.62 9.20
C GLN A 425 -11.87 11.87 9.60
N ALA A 426 -12.15 12.35 10.81
CA ALA A 426 -11.41 13.47 11.38
C ALA A 426 -9.93 13.07 11.57
N PRO A 427 -8.97 13.96 11.20
CA PRO A 427 -7.56 13.68 11.40
C PRO A 427 -7.27 13.32 12.86
N PRO A 428 -6.49 12.25 13.12
CA PRO A 428 -6.36 11.68 14.46
C PRO A 428 -5.48 12.55 15.39
N LEU A 429 -4.70 13.47 14.80
CA LEU A 429 -3.81 14.40 15.47
C LEU A 429 -3.60 15.64 14.60
N ALA A 430 -3.76 16.84 15.16
CA ALA A 430 -3.56 18.09 14.44
C ALA A 430 -2.05 18.39 14.25
N PRO A 431 -1.53 18.55 13.02
CA PRO A 431 -0.10 18.75 12.82
C PRO A 431 0.47 19.99 13.52
N ARG A 432 -0.27 21.10 13.52
CA ARG A 432 0.12 22.33 14.24
C ARG A 432 0.38 22.15 15.75
N ALA A 433 -0.19 21.10 16.35
CA ALA A 433 -0.03 20.84 17.78
C ALA A 433 1.27 20.10 18.10
N VAL A 434 1.92 19.46 17.11
CA VAL A 434 3.05 18.55 17.33
C VAL A 434 4.26 18.83 16.45
N CYS A 435 4.07 19.44 15.28
CA CYS A 435 5.10 19.72 14.30
C CYS A 435 5.71 21.12 14.45
N ALA A 436 6.97 21.25 14.07
CA ALA A 436 7.68 22.51 13.88
C ALA A 436 7.38 23.13 12.51
N ASP A 437 7.71 24.42 12.35
CA ASP A 437 7.67 25.09 11.04
C ASP A 437 8.78 24.55 10.12
N LEU A 438 8.38 24.00 8.97
CA LEU A 438 9.27 23.35 8.02
C LEU A 438 9.99 24.31 7.08
N ARG A 439 9.58 25.58 6.99
CA ARG A 439 10.13 26.52 5.99
C ARG A 439 11.64 26.76 6.17
N GLU A 440 12.13 26.77 7.42
CA GLU A 440 13.57 26.89 7.68
C GLU A 440 14.34 25.61 7.32
N LEU A 441 13.71 24.45 7.50
CA LEU A 441 14.32 23.15 7.24
C LEU A 441 14.38 22.83 5.74
N LEU A 442 13.31 23.20 5.02
CA LEU A 442 13.09 22.96 3.60
C LEU A 442 12.95 24.28 2.83
N PRO A 443 14.00 25.13 2.78
CA PRO A 443 13.92 26.42 2.10
C PRO A 443 13.74 26.30 0.58
N ASP A 444 14.02 25.12 0.03
CA ASP A 444 13.88 24.81 -1.40
C ASP A 444 12.46 24.37 -1.76
N VAL A 445 11.60 24.09 -0.77
CA VAL A 445 10.17 23.84 -0.99
C VAL A 445 9.45 25.18 -0.98
N THR A 446 9.02 25.61 -2.16
CA THR A 446 8.32 26.88 -2.38
C THR A 446 6.92 26.64 -2.95
N GLU A 447 6.18 27.71 -3.19
CA GLU A 447 4.87 27.69 -3.87
C GLU A 447 4.92 26.93 -5.21
N ASP A 448 6.02 27.05 -5.97
CA ASP A 448 6.20 26.39 -7.27
C ASP A 448 6.55 24.90 -7.16
N SER A 449 6.98 24.44 -5.99
CA SER A 449 7.29 23.02 -5.73
C SER A 449 6.03 22.17 -5.56
N LEU A 450 4.97 22.78 -5.04
CA LEU A 450 3.68 22.13 -4.77
C LEU A 450 2.68 22.39 -5.90
N LEU A 451 1.56 21.68 -5.85
CA LEU A 451 0.41 21.99 -6.71
C LEU A 451 -0.04 23.45 -6.52
N PRO A 452 -0.57 24.09 -7.58
CA PRO A 452 -1.00 25.49 -7.51
C PRO A 452 -1.90 25.77 -6.30
N GLY A 453 -1.59 26.82 -5.53
CA GLY A 453 -2.34 27.24 -4.34
C GLY A 453 -2.15 26.36 -3.10
N LEU A 454 -1.59 25.16 -3.22
CA LEU A 454 -1.48 24.20 -2.11
C LEU A 454 -0.56 24.72 -0.98
N PHE A 455 0.54 25.37 -1.33
CA PHE A 455 1.46 25.95 -0.34
C PHE A 455 0.78 27.02 0.52
N ASP A 456 -0.03 27.88 -0.09
CA ASP A 456 -0.73 28.97 0.59
C ASP A 456 -1.78 28.43 1.56
N VAL A 457 -2.62 27.49 1.11
CA VAL A 457 -3.68 26.92 1.96
C VAL A 457 -3.14 26.05 3.09
N LEU A 458 -1.94 25.49 2.94
CA LEU A 458 -1.24 24.76 4.02
C LEU A 458 -0.50 25.66 5.00
N THR A 459 -0.19 26.90 4.60
CA THR A 459 0.48 27.86 5.45
C THR A 459 -0.51 28.45 6.45
N GLN A 460 -0.37 28.06 7.73
CA GLN A 460 -1.22 28.50 8.82
C GLN A 460 -0.44 29.40 9.76
N ASP A 461 -0.98 30.56 10.12
CA ASP A 461 -0.32 31.56 10.98
C ASP A 461 1.09 31.92 10.51
N GLY A 462 1.28 31.88 9.19
CA GLY A 462 2.57 32.08 8.55
C GLY A 462 3.59 31.00 8.89
N ALA A 463 3.20 29.73 9.08
CA ALA A 463 4.09 28.57 9.26
C ALA A 463 3.60 27.37 8.42
N LEU A 464 4.52 26.53 7.95
CA LEU A 464 4.20 25.30 7.23
C LEU A 464 4.51 24.10 8.11
N TYR A 465 3.48 23.49 8.69
CA TYR A 465 3.66 22.40 9.69
C TYR A 465 3.86 21.02 9.08
N VAL A 466 3.49 20.84 7.81
CA VAL A 466 3.57 19.56 7.11
C VAL A 466 4.04 19.73 5.67
N LEU A 467 4.76 18.73 5.18
CA LEU A 467 5.12 18.54 3.79
C LEU A 467 4.13 17.52 3.19
N PRO A 468 3.20 17.95 2.32
CA PRO A 468 2.25 17.03 1.71
C PRO A 468 2.97 16.11 0.72
N LEU A 469 2.58 14.83 0.70
CA LEU A 469 3.09 13.85 -0.26
C LEU A 469 2.02 13.53 -1.31
N THR A 470 0.79 13.23 -0.88
CA THR A 470 -0.35 12.98 -1.77
C THR A 470 -1.59 13.77 -1.37
N VAL A 471 -2.40 14.11 -2.37
CA VAL A 471 -3.64 14.86 -2.20
C VAL A 471 -4.80 14.19 -2.94
N ARG A 472 -6.01 14.64 -2.63
CA ARG A 472 -7.23 14.45 -3.43
C ARG A 472 -7.73 15.82 -3.86
N VAL A 473 -8.31 15.92 -5.06
CA VAL A 473 -8.99 17.13 -5.52
C VAL A 473 -10.48 16.85 -5.62
N ASP A 474 -11.26 17.60 -4.85
CA ASP A 474 -12.71 17.48 -4.77
C ASP A 474 -13.39 18.58 -5.58
N THR A 475 -14.27 18.19 -6.49
CA THR A 475 -14.92 19.08 -7.46
C THR A 475 -16.23 18.48 -8.00
N LEU A 476 -16.99 19.26 -8.77
CA LEU A 476 -18.12 18.77 -9.56
C LEU A 476 -17.78 18.74 -11.04
N ILE A 477 -18.17 17.66 -11.71
CA ILE A 477 -18.02 17.46 -13.14
C ILE A 477 -19.38 17.61 -13.81
N MET A 478 -19.44 18.39 -14.88
CA MET A 478 -20.67 18.72 -15.60
C MET A 478 -20.43 18.66 -17.12
N PRO A 479 -21.50 18.51 -17.94
CA PRO A 479 -21.35 18.43 -19.38
C PRO A 479 -20.97 19.78 -19.99
N SER A 480 -19.92 19.78 -20.83
CA SER A 480 -19.29 21.01 -21.33
C SER A 480 -20.15 21.83 -22.29
N ASN A 481 -21.21 21.23 -22.85
CA ASN A 481 -22.19 21.94 -23.67
C ASN A 481 -23.24 22.71 -22.85
N LEU A 482 -23.34 22.45 -21.54
CA LEU A 482 -24.22 23.18 -20.62
C LEU A 482 -23.41 24.12 -19.72
N ILE A 483 -22.29 23.64 -19.17
CA ILE A 483 -21.36 24.40 -18.34
C ILE A 483 -19.97 24.29 -18.95
N ASP A 484 -19.49 25.34 -19.62
CA ASP A 484 -18.28 25.31 -20.45
C ASP A 484 -17.00 25.73 -19.72
N SER A 485 -17.12 26.24 -18.49
CA SER A 485 -16.01 26.80 -17.71
C SER A 485 -16.15 26.50 -16.21
N PRO A 486 -15.03 26.49 -15.45
CA PRO A 486 -15.05 26.40 -14.00
C PRO A 486 -15.74 27.59 -13.32
N GLY A 487 -16.15 27.42 -12.05
CA GLY A 487 -16.75 28.49 -11.25
C GLY A 487 -18.25 28.64 -11.48
N VAL A 488 -18.95 27.51 -11.59
CA VAL A 488 -20.39 27.47 -11.85
C VAL A 488 -21.18 28.22 -10.78
N THR A 489 -22.21 28.95 -11.18
CA THR A 489 -23.12 29.63 -10.25
C THR A 489 -24.44 28.88 -10.09
N LEU A 490 -25.19 29.18 -9.04
CA LEU A 490 -26.55 28.65 -8.86
C LEU A 490 -27.48 28.98 -10.05
N GLU A 491 -27.30 30.14 -10.68
CA GLU A 491 -28.08 30.55 -11.87
C GLU A 491 -27.72 29.70 -13.10
N ASP A 492 -26.44 29.39 -13.29
CA ASP A 492 -25.98 28.50 -14.36
C ASP A 492 -26.55 27.10 -14.18
N LEU A 493 -26.57 26.59 -12.95
CA LEU A 493 -27.14 25.29 -12.61
C LEU A 493 -28.63 25.22 -12.91
N GLU A 494 -29.42 26.20 -12.49
CA GLU A 494 -30.86 26.23 -12.83
C GLU A 494 -31.08 26.31 -14.35
N THR A 495 -30.27 27.12 -15.05
CA THR A 495 -30.31 27.20 -16.52
C THR A 495 -29.95 25.87 -17.20
N ALA A 496 -28.98 25.13 -16.65
CA ALA A 496 -28.59 23.81 -17.15
C ALA A 496 -29.68 22.77 -16.86
N ARG A 497 -30.31 22.81 -15.68
CA ARG A 497 -31.40 21.92 -15.26
C ARG A 497 -32.63 22.04 -16.17
N GLU A 498 -32.91 23.21 -16.71
CA GLU A 498 -34.01 23.37 -17.69
C GLU A 498 -33.73 22.71 -19.05
N LYS A 499 -32.46 22.41 -19.34
CA LYS A 499 -32.00 21.91 -20.65
C LYS A 499 -31.65 20.41 -20.64
N ILE A 500 -31.55 19.77 -19.47
CA ILE A 500 -31.25 18.34 -19.41
C ILE A 500 -32.43 17.50 -19.94
N PRO A 501 -32.15 16.31 -20.51
CA PRO A 501 -33.20 15.37 -20.88
C PRO A 501 -34.09 14.97 -19.70
N GLY A 502 -35.36 14.64 -19.97
CA GLY A 502 -36.35 14.37 -18.92
C GLY A 502 -36.12 13.08 -18.11
N ASP A 503 -35.21 12.21 -18.56
CA ASP A 503 -34.76 11.00 -17.86
C ASP A 503 -33.51 11.23 -17.00
N TRP A 504 -32.95 12.44 -17.00
CA TRP A 504 -31.83 12.80 -16.12
C TRP A 504 -32.33 13.32 -14.78
N VAL A 505 -31.55 13.09 -13.74
CA VAL A 505 -31.70 13.71 -12.42
C VAL A 505 -30.61 14.77 -12.21
N PRO A 506 -30.78 15.77 -11.33
CA PRO A 506 -29.75 16.79 -11.11
C PRO A 506 -28.45 16.21 -10.52
N VAL A 507 -28.59 15.32 -9.52
CA VAL A 507 -27.53 14.59 -8.83
C VAL A 507 -28.04 13.17 -8.52
N ASP A 508 -27.14 12.22 -8.27
CA ASP A 508 -27.50 10.84 -7.93
C ASP A 508 -28.49 10.77 -6.74
N SER A 509 -29.50 9.91 -6.82
CA SER A 509 -30.58 9.84 -5.82
C SER A 509 -30.10 9.52 -4.41
N TRP A 510 -28.97 8.84 -4.25
CA TRP A 510 -28.42 8.52 -2.92
C TRP A 510 -27.85 9.77 -2.20
N ASN A 511 -27.57 10.84 -2.94
CA ASN A 511 -26.99 12.06 -2.41
C ASN A 511 -28.07 12.99 -1.85
N THR A 512 -28.48 12.74 -0.60
CA THR A 512 -29.50 13.53 0.12
C THR A 512 -29.13 15.02 0.24
N PRO A 513 -30.07 15.92 0.57
CA PRO A 513 -29.73 17.32 0.86
C PRO A 513 -28.64 17.50 1.91
N GLY A 514 -28.64 16.66 2.96
CA GLY A 514 -27.62 16.67 4.01
C GLY A 514 -26.25 16.23 3.47
N ASN A 515 -26.21 15.15 2.68
CA ASN A 515 -24.97 14.70 2.04
C ASN A 515 -24.41 15.76 1.09
N LEU A 516 -25.26 16.33 0.24
CA LEU A 516 -24.85 17.37 -0.70
C LEU A 516 -24.34 18.62 0.02
N PHE A 517 -24.97 19.00 1.14
CA PHE A 517 -24.50 20.11 1.96
C PHE A 517 -23.18 19.80 2.67
N GLY A 518 -23.00 18.57 3.18
CA GLY A 518 -21.74 18.11 3.78
C GLY A 518 -20.55 18.28 2.82
N LEU A 519 -20.76 17.96 1.54
CA LEU A 519 -19.77 18.19 0.48
C LEU A 519 -19.48 19.68 0.21
N THR A 520 -20.33 20.61 0.65
CA THR A 520 -20.10 22.06 0.52
C THR A 520 -19.57 22.71 1.80
N ALA A 521 -19.51 21.99 2.92
CA ALA A 521 -19.28 22.58 4.23
C ALA A 521 -17.89 23.24 4.34
N ALA A 522 -16.83 22.56 3.88
CA ALA A 522 -15.46 23.09 3.86
C ALA A 522 -15.36 24.40 3.05
N PHE A 523 -16.03 24.45 1.90
CA PHE A 523 -16.09 25.64 1.05
C PHE A 523 -16.83 26.79 1.73
N CYS A 524 -17.96 26.49 2.38
CA CYS A 524 -18.70 27.48 3.15
C CYS A 524 -17.85 28.05 4.29
N ILE A 525 -17.06 27.21 4.97
CA ILE A 525 -16.14 27.66 6.01
C ILE A 525 -15.10 28.62 5.41
N GLY A 526 -14.40 28.22 4.35
CA GLY A 526 -13.40 29.08 3.69
C GLY A 526 -13.97 30.43 3.24
N ARG A 527 -15.26 30.46 2.85
CA ARG A 527 -15.92 31.66 2.35
C ARG A 527 -16.53 32.55 3.42
N PHE A 528 -17.14 31.98 4.46
CA PHE A 528 -17.96 32.73 5.43
C PHE A 528 -17.26 32.93 6.78
N VAL A 529 -16.06 32.39 6.97
CA VAL A 529 -15.26 32.53 8.20
C VAL A 529 -14.01 33.35 7.94
N ASP A 530 -13.75 34.31 8.81
CA ASP A 530 -12.49 35.03 8.89
C ASP A 530 -11.78 34.57 10.18
N ARG A 531 -10.74 33.77 10.00
CA ARG A 531 -9.95 33.22 11.12
C ARG A 531 -9.06 34.27 11.77
N GLU A 532 -8.61 35.28 11.03
CA GLU A 532 -7.76 36.35 11.57
C GLU A 532 -8.52 37.20 12.56
N THR A 533 -9.80 37.47 12.28
CA THR A 533 -10.68 38.26 13.16
C THR A 533 -11.57 37.40 14.07
N GLY A 534 -11.54 36.07 13.92
CA GLY A 534 -12.40 35.15 14.67
C GLY A 534 -13.89 35.39 14.43
N THR A 535 -14.27 35.86 13.23
CA THR A 535 -15.65 36.20 12.88
C THR A 535 -16.21 35.31 11.78
N CYS A 536 -17.54 35.25 11.68
CA CYS A 536 -18.22 34.57 10.58
C CYS A 536 -19.48 35.32 10.12
N ARG A 537 -19.99 35.00 8.93
CA ARG A 537 -21.11 35.68 8.26
C ARG A 537 -22.08 34.72 7.55
N PHE A 538 -22.59 33.74 8.28
CA PHE A 538 -23.57 32.77 7.79
C PHE A 538 -24.99 33.34 7.68
N GLU A 539 -25.34 34.43 8.38
CA GLU A 539 -26.62 35.14 8.24
C GLU A 539 -26.69 36.01 6.96
N THR A 540 -26.31 35.44 5.81
CA THR A 540 -26.32 36.11 4.50
C THR A 540 -27.25 35.41 3.53
N GLN A 541 -27.78 36.15 2.56
CA GLN A 541 -28.64 35.55 1.51
C GLN A 541 -27.88 34.50 0.71
N GLU A 542 -26.60 34.73 0.45
CA GLU A 542 -25.72 33.79 -0.27
C GLU A 542 -25.65 32.42 0.41
N PHE A 543 -25.46 32.36 1.73
CA PHE A 543 -25.46 31.09 2.47
C PHE A 543 -26.84 30.42 2.49
N ILE A 544 -27.91 31.22 2.61
CA ILE A 544 -29.29 30.73 2.54
C ILE A 544 -29.58 30.10 1.16
N ASP A 545 -29.09 30.71 0.08
CA ASP A 545 -29.28 30.20 -1.28
C ASP A 545 -28.57 28.85 -1.49
N ILE A 546 -27.42 28.63 -0.83
CA ILE A 546 -26.72 27.32 -0.83
C ILE A 546 -27.55 26.25 -0.11
N LEU A 547 -28.13 26.57 1.07
CA LEU A 547 -29.02 25.65 1.78
C LEU A 547 -30.25 25.29 0.93
N ASP A 548 -30.86 26.29 0.29
CA ASP A 548 -32.02 26.10 -0.58
C ASP A 548 -31.67 25.25 -1.79
N TRP A 549 -30.52 25.47 -2.41
CA TRP A 549 -30.00 24.63 -3.49
C TRP A 549 -29.86 23.18 -3.05
N CYS A 550 -29.17 22.91 -1.93
CA CYS A 550 -28.99 21.54 -1.41
C CYS A 550 -30.34 20.83 -1.20
N LYS A 551 -31.33 21.55 -0.63
CA LYS A 551 -32.67 21.02 -0.41
C LYS A 551 -33.46 20.75 -1.69
N ASN A 552 -33.31 21.60 -2.70
CA ASN A 552 -34.07 21.51 -3.95
C ASN A 552 -33.44 20.55 -4.99
N TRP A 553 -32.16 20.24 -4.82
CA TRP A 553 -31.38 19.42 -5.74
C TRP A 553 -31.01 18.05 -5.18
N GLY A 554 -30.91 17.91 -3.86
CA GLY A 554 -30.59 16.63 -3.21
C GLY A 554 -31.59 15.52 -3.54
N GLY A 555 -31.05 14.31 -3.67
CA GLY A 555 -31.80 13.08 -3.86
C GLY A 555 -32.57 12.65 -2.62
N ASP A 556 -33.31 11.55 -2.74
CA ASP A 556 -34.14 11.00 -1.67
C ASP A 556 -33.43 9.95 -0.79
N GLY A 557 -32.14 9.70 -1.05
CA GLY A 557 -31.32 8.70 -0.39
C GLY A 557 -31.49 7.29 -0.97
N SER A 558 -32.22 7.13 -2.07
CA SER A 558 -32.40 5.82 -2.71
C SER A 558 -31.22 5.44 -3.60
N THR A 559 -31.01 4.13 -3.78
CA THR A 559 -30.01 3.56 -4.71
C THR A 559 -30.73 2.78 -5.82
N PRO A 560 -30.99 3.41 -6.98
CA PRO A 560 -31.71 2.74 -8.07
C PRO A 560 -30.99 1.51 -8.63
N GLU A 561 -31.75 0.54 -9.16
CA GLU A 561 -31.18 -0.70 -9.72
C GLU A 561 -30.38 -0.47 -11.02
N ALA A 562 -30.70 0.60 -11.75
CA ALA A 562 -30.01 1.00 -12.97
C ALA A 562 -29.22 2.30 -12.72
N PRO A 563 -28.01 2.45 -13.30
CA PRO A 563 -27.26 3.69 -13.19
C PRO A 563 -28.06 4.89 -13.71
N GLU A 564 -28.10 5.95 -12.91
CA GLU A 564 -28.78 7.18 -13.27
C GLU A 564 -27.88 8.05 -14.16
N LYS A 565 -28.53 8.83 -15.03
CA LYS A 565 -27.86 9.95 -15.71
C LYS A 565 -28.05 11.19 -14.88
N THR A 566 -26.95 11.87 -14.61
CA THR A 566 -26.91 13.02 -13.70
C THR A 566 -26.36 14.25 -14.42
N LEU A 567 -26.88 15.44 -14.12
CA LEU A 567 -26.29 16.70 -14.57
C LEU A 567 -24.93 16.93 -13.90
N MET A 568 -24.85 16.63 -12.61
CA MET A 568 -23.66 16.81 -11.79
C MET A 568 -23.09 15.44 -11.39
N LYS A 569 -21.77 15.28 -11.50
CA LYS A 569 -21.03 14.12 -10.98
C LYS A 569 -19.98 14.57 -9.99
N LEU A 570 -19.82 13.84 -8.90
CA LEU A 570 -18.75 14.07 -7.93
C LEU A 570 -17.40 13.67 -8.54
N GLY A 571 -16.41 14.54 -8.42
CA GLY A 571 -15.03 14.28 -8.81
C GLY A 571 -14.12 14.26 -7.59
N TRP A 572 -13.63 13.09 -7.21
CA TRP A 572 -12.71 12.86 -6.09
C TRP A 572 -11.35 12.39 -6.58
N ILE A 573 -10.59 13.27 -7.23
CA ILE A 573 -9.41 12.88 -8.00
C ILE A 573 -8.24 12.65 -7.04
N SER A 574 -8.01 11.38 -6.69
CA SER A 574 -6.92 10.93 -5.80
C SER A 574 -5.78 10.23 -6.54
N SER A 575 -5.90 10.01 -7.85
CA SER A 575 -4.89 9.40 -8.71
C SER A 575 -5.00 9.90 -10.16
N LEU A 576 -3.88 9.91 -10.89
CA LEU A 576 -3.86 10.21 -12.32
C LEU A 576 -4.58 9.15 -13.17
N SER A 577 -4.66 7.89 -12.72
CA SER A 577 -5.41 6.85 -13.43
C SER A 577 -6.89 7.23 -13.62
N TRP A 578 -7.43 8.05 -12.72
CA TRP A 578 -8.82 8.51 -12.82
C TRP A 578 -9.01 9.49 -13.98
N LEU A 579 -7.94 10.12 -14.48
CA LEU A 579 -7.98 11.01 -15.64
C LEU A 579 -7.85 10.24 -16.96
N ALA A 580 -7.44 8.96 -16.92
CA ALA A 580 -7.26 8.16 -18.12
C ALA A 580 -8.58 8.01 -18.88
N SER A 581 -8.54 8.25 -20.19
CA SER A 581 -9.70 8.21 -21.09
C SER A 581 -10.92 9.03 -20.63
N ARG A 582 -10.71 10.08 -19.81
CA ARG A 582 -11.80 10.82 -19.16
C ARG A 582 -12.76 11.47 -20.16
N GLU A 583 -12.26 12.02 -21.27
CA GLU A 583 -13.11 12.53 -22.36
C GLU A 583 -14.09 11.48 -22.92
N ASP A 584 -13.65 10.24 -23.11
CA ASP A 584 -14.50 9.20 -23.68
C ASP A 584 -15.50 8.69 -22.64
N ILE A 585 -15.06 8.53 -21.39
CA ILE A 585 -15.94 8.23 -20.26
C ILE A 585 -17.02 9.31 -20.09
N ALA A 586 -16.63 10.59 -20.20
CA ALA A 586 -17.56 11.71 -20.09
C ALA A 586 -18.64 11.69 -21.19
N LYS A 587 -18.29 11.28 -22.42
CA LYS A 587 -19.28 11.13 -23.50
C LYS A 587 -20.31 10.05 -23.17
N GLU A 588 -19.94 8.99 -22.46
CA GLU A 588 -20.90 7.99 -21.98
C GLU A 588 -21.79 8.56 -20.87
N TRP A 589 -21.21 9.33 -19.95
CA TRP A 589 -21.96 10.00 -18.88
C TRP A 589 -22.97 11.01 -19.41
N PHE A 590 -22.61 11.74 -20.47
CA PHE A 590 -23.32 12.95 -20.91
C PHE A 590 -23.83 12.88 -22.36
N ASP A 591 -24.21 11.69 -22.84
CA ASP A 591 -24.84 11.49 -24.15
C ASP A 591 -24.07 12.11 -25.34
N GLY A 592 -22.74 11.95 -25.31
CA GLY A 592 -21.83 12.42 -26.35
C GLY A 592 -21.26 13.82 -26.11
N ALA A 593 -21.68 14.52 -25.05
CA ALA A 593 -21.03 15.76 -24.64
C ALA A 593 -19.70 15.47 -23.92
N GLY A 594 -18.75 16.40 -24.03
CA GLY A 594 -17.54 16.40 -23.19
C GLY A 594 -17.86 16.85 -21.77
N TYR A 595 -16.82 17.08 -20.97
CA TYR A 595 -16.97 17.49 -19.57
C TYR A 595 -16.21 18.77 -19.23
N THR A 596 -16.58 19.36 -18.10
CA THR A 596 -15.93 20.50 -17.45
C THR A 596 -15.81 20.19 -15.95
N TYR A 597 -14.67 20.49 -15.34
CA TYR A 597 -14.56 20.58 -13.88
C TYR A 597 -15.16 21.91 -13.42
N ALA A 598 -16.45 21.89 -13.11
CA ALA A 598 -17.27 23.07 -12.85
C ALA A 598 -17.09 23.61 -11.43
N GLY A 599 -16.78 22.73 -10.48
CA GLY A 599 -16.76 23.05 -9.05
C GLY A 599 -18.15 23.17 -8.43
N TYR A 600 -18.20 23.30 -7.10
CA TYR A 600 -19.41 23.58 -6.33
C TYR A 600 -19.87 25.03 -6.51
N PRO A 601 -21.19 25.31 -6.50
CA PRO A 601 -21.75 26.64 -6.73
C PRO A 601 -21.69 27.54 -5.47
N VAL A 602 -20.49 27.67 -4.92
CA VAL A 602 -20.19 28.38 -3.66
C VAL A 602 -19.38 29.66 -3.92
N GLY A 603 -19.41 30.17 -5.15
CA GLY A 603 -18.64 31.32 -5.62
C GLY A 603 -17.23 30.94 -6.09
N GLU A 604 -16.28 31.89 -6.02
CA GLU A 604 -14.87 31.59 -6.30
C GLU A 604 -14.34 30.49 -5.35
N GLY A 605 -13.60 29.52 -5.88
CA GLY A 605 -13.00 28.44 -5.10
C GLY A 605 -13.87 27.20 -4.90
N GLY A 606 -14.77 26.86 -5.84
CA GLY A 606 -15.64 25.67 -5.77
C GLY A 606 -14.94 24.31 -5.91
N SER A 607 -13.62 24.23 -5.80
CA SER A 607 -12.88 22.96 -5.75
C SER A 607 -11.85 23.02 -4.63
N ALA A 608 -11.58 21.88 -3.98
CA ALA A 608 -10.74 21.83 -2.78
C ALA A 608 -9.65 20.77 -2.90
N TYR A 609 -8.54 21.03 -2.22
CA TYR A 609 -7.57 20.00 -1.89
C TYR A 609 -7.98 19.32 -0.60
N LEU A 610 -7.71 18.02 -0.53
CA LEU A 610 -7.59 17.29 0.72
C LEU A 610 -6.21 16.64 0.74
N VAL A 611 -5.46 16.81 1.83
CA VAL A 611 -4.18 16.13 2.00
C VAL A 611 -4.43 14.72 2.54
N LEU A 612 -4.03 13.71 1.77
CA LEU A 612 -4.19 12.30 2.14
C LEU A 612 -2.97 11.80 2.92
N THR A 613 -1.77 12.17 2.47
CA THR A 613 -0.54 11.81 3.18
C THR A 613 0.39 13.01 3.30
N SER A 614 1.02 13.16 4.47
CA SER A 614 2.00 14.22 4.71
C SER A 614 3.00 13.87 5.79
N LEU A 615 4.13 14.57 5.80
CA LEU A 615 5.20 14.42 6.78
C LEU A 615 5.37 15.69 7.60
N GLY A 616 5.68 15.54 8.88
CA GLY A 616 6.02 16.62 9.79
C GLY A 616 7.25 16.29 10.64
N VAL A 617 7.90 17.33 11.15
CA VAL A 617 9.05 17.19 12.05
C VAL A 617 8.60 17.66 13.43
N SER A 618 8.80 16.85 14.46
CA SER A 618 8.45 17.23 15.83
C SER A 618 9.23 18.46 16.28
N THR A 619 8.59 19.31 17.08
CA THR A 619 9.28 20.41 17.79
C THR A 619 10.41 19.93 18.73
N SER A 620 10.40 18.65 19.09
CA SER A 620 11.43 18.02 19.95
C SER A 620 12.58 17.35 19.17
N CYS A 621 12.47 17.24 17.84
CA CYS A 621 13.45 16.56 17.01
C CYS A 621 14.84 17.19 17.14
N GLN A 622 15.83 16.37 17.50
CA GLN A 622 17.22 16.80 17.64
C GLN A 622 18.02 16.59 16.35
N ASN A 623 17.62 15.61 15.53
CA ASN A 623 18.32 15.25 14.31
C ASN A 623 17.68 15.91 13.07
N LEU A 624 17.81 17.24 12.97
CA LEU A 624 17.25 18.00 11.86
C LEU A 624 17.88 17.65 10.50
N ALA A 625 19.15 17.21 10.48
CA ALA A 625 19.82 16.78 9.25
C ALA A 625 19.18 15.50 8.70
N GLY A 626 18.97 14.49 9.55
CA GLY A 626 18.28 13.26 9.19
C GLY A 626 16.82 13.50 8.80
N ALA A 627 16.12 14.37 9.54
CA ALA A 627 14.75 14.76 9.22
C ALA A 627 14.66 15.42 7.83
N LYS A 628 15.57 16.35 7.53
CA LYS A 628 15.64 17.00 6.21
C LYS A 628 15.90 15.99 5.10
N ALA A 629 16.87 15.07 5.30
CA ALA A 629 17.20 14.05 4.31
C ALA A 629 16.00 13.14 4.01
N PHE A 630 15.28 12.73 5.05
CA PHE A 630 14.10 11.90 4.91
C PHE A 630 12.93 12.61 4.22
N LEU A 631 12.59 13.84 4.65
CA LEU A 631 11.51 14.61 4.02
C LEU A 631 11.81 14.90 2.55
N ALA A 632 13.05 15.29 2.22
CA ALA A 632 13.46 15.52 0.84
C ALA A 632 13.36 14.25 -0.03
N TYR A 633 13.79 13.10 0.51
CA TYR A 633 13.66 11.81 -0.17
C TYR A 633 12.19 11.52 -0.49
N CYS A 634 11.32 11.56 0.53
CA CYS A 634 9.90 11.23 0.39
C CYS A 634 9.19 12.16 -0.60
N PHE A 635 9.51 13.45 -0.57
CA PHE A 635 8.88 14.47 -1.42
C PHE A 635 9.29 14.36 -2.90
N SER A 636 10.49 13.85 -3.16
CA SER A 636 10.94 13.51 -4.52
C SER A 636 10.50 12.13 -4.98
N GLY A 637 10.00 11.30 -4.05
CA GLY A 637 9.59 9.92 -4.31
C GLY A 637 8.28 9.85 -5.08
N LYS A 638 8.14 8.81 -5.89
CA LYS A 638 6.87 8.45 -6.56
C LYS A 638 6.07 7.58 -5.60
N GLN A 639 4.92 8.07 -5.15
CA GLN A 639 3.95 7.28 -4.40
C GLN A 639 3.10 6.52 -5.41
N GLU A 640 3.07 5.20 -5.33
CA GLU A 640 2.26 4.39 -6.23
C GLU A 640 0.77 4.68 -5.99
N SER A 641 0.00 4.87 -7.06
CA SER A 641 -1.46 5.04 -7.03
C SER A 641 -2.03 6.30 -6.35
N GLY A 642 -1.20 7.27 -5.94
CA GLY A 642 -1.66 8.55 -5.36
C GLY A 642 -1.39 9.77 -6.26
N LEU A 643 -2.22 10.80 -6.16
CA LEU A 643 -2.01 12.09 -6.83
C LEU A 643 -0.92 12.88 -6.07
N PRO A 644 0.26 13.11 -6.65
CA PRO A 644 1.37 13.72 -5.95
C PRO A 644 1.12 15.19 -5.66
N ALA A 645 1.50 15.63 -4.46
CA ALA A 645 1.50 17.04 -4.08
C ALA A 645 2.65 17.84 -4.73
N ASN A 646 3.72 17.14 -5.14
CA ASN A 646 4.88 17.73 -5.82
C ASN A 646 4.58 17.93 -7.31
N MET A 647 4.70 19.18 -7.78
CA MET A 647 4.38 19.56 -9.16
C MET A 647 5.34 18.96 -10.20
N GLU A 648 6.60 18.73 -9.84
CA GLU A 648 7.57 18.09 -10.73
C GLU A 648 7.21 16.61 -10.92
N VAL A 649 6.93 15.90 -9.82
CA VAL A 649 6.49 14.50 -9.85
C VAL A 649 5.19 14.36 -10.65
N LEU A 650 4.22 15.27 -10.47
CA LEU A 650 2.99 15.28 -11.25
C LEU A 650 3.26 15.36 -12.77
N ARG A 651 4.15 16.27 -13.19
CA ARG A 651 4.50 16.46 -14.60
C ARG A 651 5.19 15.24 -15.20
N GLU A 652 6.09 14.62 -14.45
CA GLU A 652 6.74 13.38 -14.88
C GLU A 652 5.73 12.25 -15.06
N GLU A 653 4.80 12.08 -14.12
CA GLU A 653 3.80 11.03 -14.19
C GLU A 653 2.80 11.25 -15.34
N LEU A 654 2.30 12.47 -15.52
CA LEU A 654 1.49 12.83 -16.70
C LEU A 654 2.20 12.51 -18.02
N ALA A 655 3.52 12.71 -18.09
CA ALA A 655 4.30 12.34 -19.27
C ALA A 655 4.35 10.81 -19.49
N GLN A 656 4.39 9.99 -18.43
CA GLN A 656 4.32 8.53 -18.54
C GLN A 656 2.97 8.04 -19.04
N TYR A 657 1.87 8.60 -18.53
CA TYR A 657 0.51 8.32 -19.01
C TYR A 657 0.35 8.68 -20.49
N LYS A 658 0.83 9.86 -20.91
CA LYS A 658 0.83 10.28 -22.32
C LYS A 658 1.68 9.38 -23.22
N ALA A 659 2.79 8.85 -22.71
CA ALA A 659 3.65 7.92 -23.42
C ALA A 659 3.06 6.51 -23.54
N GLY A 660 1.99 6.19 -22.80
CA GLY A 660 1.38 4.86 -22.77
C GLY A 660 2.17 3.84 -21.93
N ASN A 661 2.98 4.33 -20.99
CA ASN A 661 3.82 3.51 -20.10
C ASN A 661 3.10 3.10 -18.81
N ARG A 662 1.85 3.52 -18.62
CA ARG A 662 1.01 3.21 -17.47
C ARG A 662 -0.12 2.29 -17.89
N THR A 663 -0.43 1.31 -17.05
CA THR A 663 -1.48 0.32 -17.32
C THR A 663 -2.38 0.15 -16.11
N ASP A 664 -3.63 -0.23 -16.37
CA ASP A 664 -4.56 -0.62 -15.32
C ASP A 664 -4.21 -2.02 -14.77
N TRP A 665 -5.00 -2.50 -13.81
CA TRP A 665 -4.83 -3.83 -13.21
C TRP A 665 -4.98 -4.99 -14.20
N TYR A 666 -5.58 -4.76 -15.37
CA TYR A 666 -5.72 -5.76 -16.44
C TYR A 666 -4.58 -5.70 -17.47
N GLY A 667 -3.63 -4.76 -17.30
CA GLY A 667 -2.54 -4.53 -18.24
C GLY A 667 -2.93 -3.67 -19.45
N GLU A 668 -4.14 -3.12 -19.46
CA GLU A 668 -4.61 -2.21 -20.52
C GLU A 668 -3.99 -0.83 -20.32
N VAL A 669 -3.58 -0.18 -21.41
CA VAL A 669 -2.88 1.11 -21.34
C VAL A 669 -3.82 2.20 -20.83
N GLU A 670 -3.43 2.86 -19.74
CA GLU A 670 -4.08 4.06 -19.24
C GLU A 670 -3.45 5.28 -19.92
N ASN A 671 -4.19 5.92 -20.82
CA ASN A 671 -3.72 7.11 -21.52
C ASN A 671 -4.50 8.36 -21.09
N ILE A 672 -3.77 9.43 -20.77
CA ILE A 672 -4.32 10.76 -20.50
C ILE A 672 -4.09 11.62 -21.75
N SER A 673 -5.16 12.19 -22.31
CA SER A 673 -5.06 13.06 -23.48
C SER A 673 -4.53 14.45 -23.12
N GLU A 674 -3.99 15.18 -24.11
CA GLU A 674 -3.59 16.59 -23.90
C GLU A 674 -4.75 17.48 -23.43
N ALA A 675 -5.98 17.16 -23.85
CA ALA A 675 -7.18 17.88 -23.45
C ALA A 675 -7.55 17.60 -21.98
N ASP A 676 -7.44 16.35 -21.54
CA ASP A 676 -7.70 15.95 -20.15
C ASP A 676 -6.65 16.56 -19.21
N GLU A 677 -5.37 16.53 -19.60
CA GLU A 677 -4.29 17.18 -18.87
C GLU A 677 -4.54 18.69 -18.74
N ALA A 678 -4.88 19.37 -19.83
CA ALA A 678 -5.11 20.81 -19.81
C ALA A 678 -6.26 21.20 -18.86
N LYS A 679 -7.38 20.48 -18.90
CA LYS A 679 -8.52 20.69 -17.99
C LYS A 679 -8.16 20.40 -16.54
N PHE A 680 -7.36 19.37 -16.30
CA PHE A 680 -6.92 19.05 -14.95
C PHE A 680 -5.98 20.12 -14.38
N LEU A 681 -5.03 20.64 -15.17
CA LEU A 681 -4.15 21.73 -14.75
C LEU A 681 -4.92 23.04 -14.52
N GLU A 682 -5.96 23.31 -15.32
CA GLU A 682 -6.89 24.43 -15.10
C GLU A 682 -7.67 24.27 -13.79
N LEU A 683 -8.18 23.06 -13.51
CA LEU A 683 -8.82 22.73 -12.23
C LEU A 683 -7.87 23.02 -11.06
N LEU A 684 -6.65 22.47 -11.07
CA LEU A 684 -5.67 22.68 -10.00
C LEU A 684 -5.39 24.17 -9.75
N SER A 685 -5.32 24.97 -10.81
CA SER A 685 -5.08 26.42 -10.73
C SER A 685 -6.24 27.21 -10.12
N SER A 686 -7.44 26.60 -10.01
CA SER A 686 -8.64 27.22 -9.44
C SER A 686 -8.85 26.91 -7.95
N VAL A 687 -8.10 25.95 -7.39
CA VAL A 687 -8.28 25.47 -6.02
C VAL A 687 -7.72 26.48 -5.01
N THR A 688 -8.56 26.90 -4.07
CA THR A 688 -8.20 27.84 -2.99
C THR A 688 -8.64 27.38 -1.60
N VAL A 689 -9.20 26.17 -1.51
CA VAL A 689 -9.78 25.60 -0.28
C VAL A 689 -9.04 24.33 0.09
N LEU A 690 -8.83 24.13 1.40
CA LEU A 690 -8.32 22.90 1.99
C LEU A 690 -9.39 22.28 2.89
N GLU A 691 -9.79 21.04 2.60
CA GLU A 691 -10.78 20.30 3.40
C GLU A 691 -10.20 19.79 4.73
N GLY A 692 -11.07 19.49 5.69
CA GLY A 692 -10.70 18.85 6.95
C GLY A 692 -9.95 19.75 7.94
N MET A 693 -9.88 21.06 7.69
CA MET A 693 -9.21 22.00 8.60
C MET A 693 -9.97 22.23 9.91
N ASP A 694 -11.30 22.07 9.93
CA ASP A 694 -12.13 22.41 11.09
C ASP A 694 -13.40 21.54 11.18
N GLN A 695 -13.21 20.25 11.50
CA GLN A 695 -14.31 19.28 11.62
C GLN A 695 -15.41 19.73 12.59
N ALA A 696 -15.04 20.39 13.69
CA ALA A 696 -16.01 20.86 14.67
C ALA A 696 -16.97 21.90 14.04
N LEU A 697 -16.43 22.79 13.20
CA LEU A 697 -17.23 23.76 12.49
C LEU A 697 -18.06 23.14 11.36
N GLU A 698 -17.51 22.16 10.64
CA GLU A 698 -18.26 21.38 9.65
C GLU A 698 -19.46 20.66 10.29
N ASN A 699 -19.26 20.06 11.47
CA ASN A 699 -20.33 19.41 12.23
C ASN A 699 -21.40 20.42 12.68
N ILE A 700 -21.00 21.60 13.18
CA ILE A 700 -21.95 22.68 13.52
C ILE A 700 -22.81 23.07 12.30
N LEU A 701 -22.20 23.20 11.13
CA LEU A 701 -22.91 23.54 9.90
C LEU A 701 -23.92 22.44 9.55
N SER A 702 -23.47 21.19 9.50
CA SER A 702 -24.29 20.04 9.09
C SER A 702 -25.45 19.76 10.06
N GLU A 703 -25.19 19.72 11.37
CA GLU A 703 -26.20 19.47 12.41
C GLU A 703 -27.39 20.45 12.33
N GLU A 704 -27.10 21.73 12.11
CA GLU A 704 -28.13 22.77 12.07
C GLU A 704 -28.82 22.87 10.70
N ALA A 705 -28.11 22.51 9.62
CA ALA A 705 -28.70 22.40 8.29
C ALA A 705 -29.68 21.22 8.19
N ASP A 706 -29.42 20.11 8.87
CA ASP A 706 -30.30 18.94 8.91
C ASP A 706 -31.71 19.27 9.42
N ALA A 707 -31.82 20.16 10.42
CA ALA A 707 -33.11 20.64 10.90
C ALA A 707 -33.91 21.37 9.81
N TYR A 708 -33.23 22.11 8.93
CA TYR A 708 -33.87 22.74 7.77
C TYR A 708 -34.28 21.71 6.70
N PHE A 709 -33.41 20.76 6.39
CA PHE A 709 -33.67 19.72 5.40
C PHE A 709 -34.83 18.81 5.81
N ALA A 710 -34.93 18.47 7.10
CA ALA A 710 -36.06 17.73 7.68
C ALA A 710 -37.36 18.55 7.78
N GLY A 711 -37.33 19.86 7.47
CA GLY A 711 -38.49 20.76 7.53
C GLY A 711 -38.87 21.22 8.94
N ALA A 712 -38.00 21.04 9.92
CA ALA A 712 -38.21 21.48 11.31
C ALA A 712 -37.89 22.97 11.53
N ALA A 713 -37.09 23.58 10.64
CA ALA A 713 -36.73 25.00 10.64
C ALA A 713 -36.87 25.62 9.22
N THR A 714 -36.79 26.95 9.11
CA THR A 714 -36.56 27.64 7.83
C THR A 714 -35.06 27.83 7.57
N ALA A 715 -34.65 28.06 6.32
CA ALA A 715 -33.24 28.30 5.98
C ALA A 715 -32.65 29.49 6.76
N GLN A 716 -33.43 30.58 6.94
CA GLN A 716 -33.02 31.74 7.74
C GLN A 716 -32.84 31.39 9.22
N GLN A 717 -33.65 30.48 9.76
CA GLN A 717 -33.51 30.02 11.14
C GLN A 717 -32.24 29.17 11.30
N ALA A 718 -31.99 28.24 10.39
CA ALA A 718 -30.77 27.43 10.38
C ALA A 718 -29.52 28.32 10.26
N ALA A 719 -29.48 29.22 9.28
CA ALA A 719 -28.38 30.17 9.10
C ALA A 719 -28.09 31.01 10.36
N LYS A 720 -29.14 31.44 11.06
CA LYS A 720 -29.01 32.19 12.32
C LYS A 720 -28.45 31.34 13.47
N ILE A 721 -28.86 30.08 13.58
CA ILE A 721 -28.34 29.19 14.62
C ILE A 721 -26.87 28.84 14.32
N ILE A 722 -26.55 28.53 13.06
CA ILE A 722 -25.19 28.30 12.57
C ILE A 722 -24.30 29.51 12.90
N GLN A 723 -24.72 30.72 12.53
CA GLN A 723 -24.01 31.95 12.86
C GLN A 723 -23.70 32.04 14.36
N SER A 724 -24.71 31.80 15.22
CA SER A 724 -24.55 31.89 16.66
C SER A 724 -23.57 30.83 17.21
N ARG A 725 -23.70 29.57 16.80
CA ARG A 725 -22.84 28.47 17.27
C ARG A 725 -21.41 28.62 16.75
N ALA A 726 -21.25 28.93 15.47
CA ALA A 726 -19.95 29.18 14.85
C ALA A 726 -19.24 30.39 15.47
N SER A 727 -19.95 31.50 15.72
CA SER A 727 -19.36 32.68 16.38
C SER A 727 -18.85 32.36 17.79
N LEU A 728 -19.61 31.56 18.56
CA LEU A 728 -19.19 31.14 19.90
C LEU A 728 -17.93 30.25 19.82
N TYR A 729 -17.94 29.27 18.93
CA TYR A 729 -16.80 28.38 18.71
C TYR A 729 -15.53 29.16 18.30
N LEU A 730 -15.65 30.10 17.35
CA LEU A 730 -14.52 30.93 16.91
C LEU A 730 -13.99 31.81 18.05
N GLN A 731 -14.86 32.36 18.90
CA GLN A 731 -14.44 33.13 20.08
C GLN A 731 -13.67 32.28 21.11
N GLU A 732 -14.02 31.01 21.25
CA GLU A 732 -13.34 30.07 22.15
C GLU A 732 -11.98 29.64 21.61
N GLN A 733 -11.86 29.41 20.30
CA GLN A 733 -10.63 28.95 19.66
C GLN A 733 -9.62 30.10 19.40
N TYR A 734 -10.09 31.32 19.17
CA TYR A 734 -9.25 32.49 18.88
C TYR A 734 -9.48 33.63 19.90
N PRO A 735 -9.17 33.43 21.20
CA PRO A 735 -9.39 34.43 22.23
C PRO A 735 -8.37 35.58 22.10
N GLY A 736 -8.74 36.63 21.36
CA GLY A 736 -7.92 37.85 21.23
C GLY A 736 -7.71 38.37 19.80
N ALA A 737 -8.37 37.76 18.81
CA ALA A 737 -8.56 38.37 17.49
C ALA A 737 -9.36 39.69 17.56
#